data_AF-A0A2S2PSZ0-F1
#
_entry.id   AF-A0A2S2PSZ0-F1
#
_cell.length_a   1.000
_cell.length_b   1.000
_cell.length_c   1.000
_cell.angle_alpha   90.00
_cell.angle_beta   90.00
_cell.angle_gamma   90.00
#
_symmetry.space_group_name_H-M   'P 1'
#
loop_
_entity.id
_entity.type
_entity.pdbx_description
1 polymer ?
#
loop_
_entity_poly.entity_id
_entity_poly.type
_entity_poly.pdbx_seq_one_letter_code
_entity_poly.pdbx_strand_id
1 'polypeptide(L)'
;MVVDFWKNHYSASRMTLAVQSKQSTHEMVEWIDNLFSEVPTDNQPPPVFKISQDPFCPDLFHKMFKIVSVSSTKSVIFTWYLPPIIELYKIKPLEYIAWIVGHEGKGTLINYLRKLNYAMELEAGVEDDFYSNSIYSLFSITIELTDLGLQNVNEIIELTFSYLKLIKEKGISEDIFNQIQILAENDFNFAENKTAINHVKELSQNMLWYDEEDYISGPALLYEYSPETIAKFLSLLTVERVAIFILAKEFDNSEIFIKDPIFGTKYLAESLTEELENKLSTITPHPFFKIHSDNQYLTKNFSILSQSTDTKYPKKVFENDHIELWYKQDNQFKLPKSYIMFYFITHLPSKSLDNNMCMDLFFDSVVFLLNEETYPAIMAQLNYSIRVFITGFELAFNGFNEKLPLLIDIVINCLNNYASLMTEEIFTMIKSKAINRLKNNQYDLDYVSSDLKNSLIQDPDWYLDKRLKYLETLEYKQILTFYEQLNTLYCRALIQGNINQTQAIEVSKKVVSMLNYQPLAKECFPTVLIKRLNQGDFRKKMANYNPKDNNSMAYKYYQFDKNDINDSVKYHVLQSMMEESAFDELRTKQCLGYDVQLNVTATYHHYGFYFKVAHQKNKFETKYVFNRMDDFLKQFWENFNDPDEVDKVKDALIALKASPDDCLGQEFSRNINEILEGRFKFNRLELEIEALKNMTYDDVKNLKQGFLNGRTFSVEIIGNCNKDNLNDESPPIKKMCLEENENFIYIEDVDEFKSTLKPF
;
A
#
# COMPACT_ATOMS: atom_id res chain seq x y z
N MET A 1 23.35 -0.95 -30.98
CA MET A 1 21.95 -1.02 -30.50
C MET A 1 21.66 0.00 -29.40
N VAL A 2 22.25 -0.09 -28.20
CA VAL A 2 22.00 0.91 -27.12
C VAL A 2 22.54 2.30 -27.46
N VAL A 3 23.78 2.40 -27.96
CA VAL A 3 24.38 3.69 -28.36
C VAL A 3 23.60 4.34 -29.50
N ASP A 4 23.15 3.54 -30.48
CA ASP A 4 22.36 4.05 -31.60
C ASP A 4 20.99 4.54 -31.13
N PHE A 5 20.35 3.81 -30.22
CA PHE A 5 19.10 4.24 -29.59
C PHE A 5 19.29 5.57 -28.84
N TRP A 6 20.34 5.68 -28.02
CA TRP A 6 20.68 6.92 -27.32
C TRP A 6 20.87 8.08 -28.30
N LYS A 7 21.71 7.92 -29.33
CA LYS A 7 21.95 8.96 -30.35
C LYS A 7 20.68 9.39 -31.10
N ASN A 8 19.76 8.46 -31.36
CA ASN A 8 18.57 8.74 -32.15
C ASN A 8 17.43 9.34 -31.31
N HIS A 9 17.36 9.06 -30.01
CA HIS A 9 16.22 9.44 -29.18
C HIS A 9 16.54 10.49 -28.11
N TYR A 10 17.77 10.57 -27.60
CA TYR A 10 18.18 11.53 -26.57
C TYR A 10 18.63 12.86 -27.20
N SER A 11 17.65 13.63 -27.68
CA SER A 11 17.83 14.99 -28.21
C SER A 11 17.17 16.00 -27.28
N ALA A 12 17.81 17.15 -27.05
CA ALA A 12 17.26 18.23 -26.24
C ALA A 12 15.89 18.74 -26.74
N SER A 13 15.57 18.62 -28.04
CA SER A 13 14.24 18.98 -28.58
C SER A 13 13.09 18.08 -28.09
N ARG A 14 13.40 16.99 -27.38
CA ARG A 14 12.44 16.02 -26.82
C ARG A 14 12.60 15.82 -25.31
N MET A 15 13.39 16.67 -24.65
CA MET A 15 13.64 16.60 -23.22
C MET A 15 12.89 17.70 -22.49
N THR A 16 12.46 17.38 -21.28
CA THR A 16 11.91 18.32 -20.31
C THR A 16 12.78 18.23 -19.05
N LEU A 17 12.85 19.34 -18.30
CA LEU A 17 13.64 19.43 -17.08
C LEU A 17 12.89 20.30 -16.08
N ALA A 18 12.76 19.79 -14.86
CA ALA A 18 12.27 20.55 -13.71
C ALA A 18 13.35 20.55 -12.61
N VAL A 19 13.59 21.72 -12.03
CA VAL A 19 14.55 21.90 -10.93
C VAL A 19 13.86 22.68 -9.82
N GLN A 20 14.02 22.21 -8.58
CA GLN A 20 13.51 22.88 -7.38
C GLN A 20 14.68 23.16 -6.44
N SER A 21 14.85 24.43 -6.04
CA SER A 21 15.92 24.86 -5.15
C SER A 21 15.48 26.02 -4.27
N LYS A 22 16.24 26.28 -3.20
CA LYS A 22 16.10 27.47 -2.36
C LYS A 22 16.81 28.70 -2.94
N GLN A 23 17.63 28.51 -3.98
CA GLN A 23 18.34 29.59 -4.66
C GLN A 23 17.41 30.43 -5.53
N SER A 24 17.89 31.61 -5.94
CA SER A 24 17.12 32.50 -6.81
C SER A 24 16.91 31.89 -8.20
N THR A 25 15.84 32.31 -8.90
CA THR A 25 15.59 31.90 -10.28
C THR A 25 16.76 32.21 -11.20
N HIS A 26 17.47 33.34 -10.97
CA HIS A 26 18.65 33.70 -11.75
C HIS A 26 19.77 32.67 -11.60
N GLU A 27 20.12 32.30 -10.36
CA GLU A 27 21.15 31.28 -10.09
C GLU A 27 20.74 29.91 -10.65
N MET A 28 19.46 29.54 -10.54
CA MET A 28 18.96 28.28 -11.11
C MET A 28 19.10 28.26 -12.62
N VAL A 29 18.75 29.34 -13.32
CA VAL A 29 18.91 29.44 -14.78
C VAL A 29 20.39 29.33 -15.16
N GLU A 30 21.28 30.04 -14.47
CA GLU A 30 22.72 29.96 -14.72
C GLU A 30 23.25 28.52 -14.54
N TRP A 31 22.82 27.81 -13.49
CA TRP A 31 23.20 26.41 -13.30
C TRP A 31 22.65 25.49 -14.37
N ILE A 32 21.38 25.69 -14.76
CA ILE A 32 20.75 24.90 -15.82
C ILE A 32 21.48 25.11 -17.15
N ASP A 33 21.77 26.36 -17.52
CA ASP A 33 22.50 26.68 -18.74
C ASP A 33 23.88 26.01 -18.72
N ASN A 34 24.64 26.20 -17.63
CA ASN A 34 25.99 25.62 -17.52
C ASN A 34 26.03 24.09 -17.58
N LEU A 35 24.98 23.40 -17.12
CA LEU A 35 24.95 21.93 -17.04
C LEU A 35 24.28 21.27 -18.25
N PHE A 36 23.28 21.92 -18.86
CA PHE A 36 22.41 21.28 -19.85
C PHE A 36 22.46 21.94 -21.24
N SER A 37 23.11 23.10 -21.43
CA SER A 37 23.18 23.75 -22.75
C SER A 37 23.92 22.93 -23.81
N GLU A 38 24.80 22.02 -23.40
CA GLU A 38 25.58 21.17 -24.30
C GLU A 38 24.86 19.88 -24.74
N VAL A 39 23.64 19.63 -24.24
CA VAL A 39 22.85 18.45 -24.65
C VAL A 39 22.56 18.56 -26.15
N PRO A 40 22.94 17.56 -26.98
CA PRO A 40 22.73 17.62 -28.42
C PRO A 40 21.25 17.77 -28.77
N THR A 41 20.94 18.63 -29.74
CA THR A 41 19.60 18.73 -30.34
C THR A 41 19.66 18.41 -31.83
N ASP A 42 18.70 17.62 -32.31
CA ASP A 42 18.43 17.42 -33.74
C ASP A 42 17.32 18.34 -34.27
N ASN A 43 16.72 19.15 -33.39
CA ASN A 43 15.57 20.02 -33.65
C ASN A 43 14.39 19.31 -34.34
N GLN A 44 14.28 17.98 -34.15
CA GLN A 44 13.16 17.21 -34.67
C GLN A 44 12.04 17.15 -33.62
N PRO A 45 10.76 17.20 -34.06
CA PRO A 45 9.65 16.95 -33.15
C PRO A 45 9.70 15.53 -32.59
N PRO A 46 8.98 15.25 -31.48
CA PRO A 46 8.77 13.90 -31.00
C PRO A 46 8.23 12.98 -32.12
N PRO A 47 8.69 11.72 -32.20
CA PRO A 47 8.17 10.78 -33.19
C PRO A 47 6.68 10.53 -32.93
N VAL A 48 5.83 10.80 -33.92
CA VAL A 48 4.41 10.49 -33.85
C VAL A 48 4.19 9.05 -34.28
N PHE A 49 3.87 8.18 -33.33
CA PHE A 49 3.53 6.79 -33.62
C PHE A 49 2.07 6.72 -34.11
N LYS A 50 1.88 6.63 -35.43
CA LYS A 50 0.59 6.34 -36.03
C LYS A 50 0.56 4.86 -36.42
N ILE A 51 -0.32 4.08 -35.80
CA ILE A 51 -0.59 2.73 -36.30
C ILE A 51 -1.51 2.84 -37.52
N SER A 52 -1.15 2.18 -38.62
CA SER A 52 -1.90 2.17 -39.88
C SER A 52 -3.10 1.22 -39.88
N GLN A 53 -3.28 0.43 -38.82
CA GLN A 53 -4.32 -0.58 -38.64
C GLN A 53 -4.87 -0.49 -37.20
N ASP A 54 -6.06 -1.04 -36.97
CA ASP A 54 -6.61 -1.14 -35.63
C ASP A 54 -5.66 -1.98 -34.74
N PRO A 55 -5.20 -1.46 -33.58
CA PRO A 55 -4.32 -2.21 -32.67
C PRO A 55 -4.93 -3.53 -32.20
N PHE A 56 -6.27 -3.64 -32.20
CA PHE A 56 -6.98 -4.85 -31.80
C PHE A 56 -7.83 -5.38 -32.95
N CYS A 57 -7.46 -6.54 -33.48
CA CYS A 57 -8.30 -7.26 -34.43
C CYS A 57 -9.59 -7.72 -33.73
N PRO A 58 -10.80 -7.29 -34.16
CA PRO A 58 -12.05 -7.66 -33.50
C PRO A 58 -12.24 -9.18 -33.39
N ASP A 59 -11.89 -9.94 -34.43
CA ASP A 59 -11.97 -11.41 -34.43
C ASP A 59 -11.08 -12.09 -33.38
N LEU A 60 -10.09 -11.38 -32.84
CA LEU A 60 -9.20 -11.85 -31.78
C LEU A 60 -9.54 -11.25 -30.42
N PHE A 61 -9.95 -9.99 -30.38
CA PHE A 61 -10.19 -9.22 -29.16
C PHE A 61 -11.60 -9.42 -28.58
N HIS A 62 -12.62 -9.44 -29.44
CA HIS A 62 -14.02 -9.60 -29.03
C HIS A 62 -14.34 -11.04 -28.62
N LYS A 63 -13.85 -11.42 -27.44
CA LYS A 63 -13.92 -12.78 -26.89
C LYS A 63 -14.05 -12.77 -25.38
N MET A 64 -14.46 -13.93 -24.86
CA MET A 64 -14.36 -14.26 -23.46
C MET A 64 -13.09 -15.09 -23.22
N PHE A 65 -12.24 -14.63 -22.31
CA PHE A 65 -10.98 -15.24 -21.94
C PHE A 65 -11.06 -15.80 -20.53
N LYS A 66 -10.92 -17.12 -20.37
CA LYS A 66 -10.75 -17.75 -19.05
C LYS A 66 -9.26 -17.92 -18.77
N ILE A 67 -8.75 -17.23 -17.77
CA ILE A 67 -7.32 -17.16 -17.43
C ILE A 67 -7.08 -17.84 -16.08
N VAL A 68 -6.11 -18.76 -16.05
CA VAL A 68 -5.67 -19.41 -14.81
C VAL A 68 -4.77 -18.45 -14.03
N SER A 69 -5.28 -17.88 -12.94
CA SER A 69 -4.53 -16.95 -12.09
C SER A 69 -3.56 -17.67 -11.14
N VAL A 70 -2.46 -17.00 -10.78
CA VAL A 70 -1.57 -17.43 -9.68
C VAL A 70 -2.19 -17.06 -8.32
N SER A 71 -2.73 -15.84 -8.23
CA SER A 71 -3.48 -15.33 -7.09
C SER A 71 -4.75 -16.14 -6.83
N SER A 72 -5.15 -16.24 -5.56
CA SER A 72 -6.43 -16.80 -5.14
C SER A 72 -7.63 -15.90 -5.40
N THR A 73 -7.41 -14.65 -5.81
CA THR A 73 -8.47 -13.69 -6.18
C THR A 73 -9.15 -14.10 -7.49
N LYS A 74 -10.47 -13.95 -7.54
CA LYS A 74 -11.31 -14.19 -8.71
C LYS A 74 -11.80 -12.85 -9.25
N SER A 75 -11.77 -12.64 -10.56
CA SER A 75 -12.28 -11.40 -11.13
C SER A 75 -12.89 -11.59 -12.51
N VAL A 76 -13.79 -10.67 -12.87
CA VAL A 76 -14.20 -10.44 -14.25
C VAL A 76 -13.77 -9.03 -14.66
N ILE A 77 -13.11 -8.91 -15.80
CA ILE A 77 -12.58 -7.65 -16.34
C ILE A 77 -13.20 -7.43 -17.70
N PHE A 78 -13.86 -6.30 -17.89
CA PHE A 78 -14.40 -5.86 -19.17
C PHE A 78 -13.49 -4.80 -19.74
N THR A 79 -12.84 -5.05 -20.88
CA THR A 79 -11.89 -4.12 -21.48
C THR A 79 -12.37 -3.67 -22.85
N TRP A 80 -12.34 -2.35 -23.06
CA TRP A 80 -12.58 -1.70 -24.35
C TRP A 80 -11.34 -0.93 -24.77
N TYR A 81 -10.93 -1.11 -26.03
CA TYR A 81 -9.97 -0.21 -26.65
C TYR A 81 -10.71 0.99 -27.25
N LEU A 82 -10.25 2.19 -26.93
CA LEU A 82 -10.88 3.46 -27.25
C LEU A 82 -9.87 4.40 -27.96
N PRO A 83 -10.35 5.44 -28.67
CA PRO A 83 -9.46 6.47 -29.21
C PRO A 83 -8.59 7.08 -28.11
N PRO A 84 -7.37 7.56 -28.43
CA PRO A 84 -6.48 8.16 -27.45
C PRO A 84 -7.10 9.43 -26.87
N ILE A 85 -6.92 9.63 -25.56
CA ILE A 85 -7.49 10.77 -24.81
C ILE A 85 -6.47 11.85 -24.44
N ILE A 86 -5.21 11.70 -24.85
CA ILE A 86 -4.11 12.58 -24.44
C ILE A 86 -4.38 14.06 -24.73
N GLU A 87 -4.96 14.37 -25.90
CA GLU A 87 -5.33 15.74 -26.30
C GLU A 87 -6.66 16.22 -25.65
N LEU A 88 -7.35 15.35 -24.92
CA LEU A 88 -8.65 15.62 -24.29
C LEU A 88 -8.55 15.84 -22.79
N TYR A 89 -7.34 16.11 -22.26
CA TYR A 89 -7.11 16.28 -20.82
C TYR A 89 -7.91 17.44 -20.20
N LYS A 90 -8.34 18.42 -21.01
CA LYS A 90 -9.20 19.51 -20.53
C LYS A 90 -10.63 19.06 -20.21
N ILE A 91 -11.10 17.99 -20.89
CA ILE A 91 -12.45 17.44 -20.75
C ILE A 91 -12.46 16.22 -19.81
N LYS A 92 -11.42 15.35 -19.90
CA LYS A 92 -11.31 14.08 -19.16
C LYS A 92 -12.53 13.16 -19.31
N PRO A 93 -12.91 12.78 -20.55
CA PRO A 93 -14.16 12.08 -20.80
C PRO A 93 -14.20 10.66 -20.19
N LEU A 94 -13.06 9.97 -20.10
CA LEU A 94 -13.01 8.63 -19.54
C LEU A 94 -12.98 8.63 -18.02
N GLU A 95 -12.40 9.66 -17.41
CA GLU A 95 -12.43 9.90 -15.97
C GLU A 95 -13.86 10.23 -15.51
N TYR A 96 -14.60 11.03 -16.28
CA TYR A 96 -16.04 11.25 -16.05
C TYR A 96 -16.82 9.92 -16.06
N ILE A 97 -16.59 9.07 -17.06
CA ILE A 97 -17.28 7.77 -17.18
C ILE A 97 -16.87 6.84 -16.05
N ALA A 98 -15.57 6.76 -15.75
CA ALA A 98 -15.00 5.98 -14.64
C ALA A 98 -15.63 6.39 -13.30
N TRP A 99 -15.77 7.70 -13.06
CA TRP A 99 -16.33 8.22 -11.83
C TRP A 99 -17.79 7.78 -11.59
N ILE A 100 -18.60 7.68 -12.66
CA ILE A 100 -19.98 7.17 -12.56
C ILE A 100 -20.00 5.65 -12.40
N VAL A 101 -19.23 4.93 -13.22
CA VAL A 101 -19.22 3.46 -13.23
C VAL A 101 -18.67 2.90 -11.91
N GLY A 102 -17.59 3.50 -11.41
CA GLY A 102 -16.88 3.15 -10.18
C GLY A 102 -17.54 3.65 -8.89
N HIS A 103 -18.68 4.36 -8.98
CA HIS A 103 -19.34 4.90 -7.79
C HIS A 103 -19.89 3.77 -6.90
N GLU A 104 -19.54 3.75 -5.61
CA GLU A 104 -19.94 2.65 -4.70
C GLU A 104 -21.18 2.94 -3.83
N GLY A 105 -21.81 4.10 -4.00
CA GLY A 105 -23.01 4.48 -3.25
C GLY A 105 -24.28 3.68 -3.57
N LYS A 106 -25.38 4.05 -2.90
CA LYS A 106 -26.70 3.42 -3.02
C LYS A 106 -27.21 3.37 -4.47
N GLY A 107 -27.62 2.18 -4.93
CA GLY A 107 -28.24 2.00 -6.24
C GLY A 107 -27.26 1.84 -7.41
N THR A 108 -25.97 1.65 -7.16
CA THR A 108 -24.96 1.39 -8.21
C THR A 108 -24.78 -0.11 -8.48
N LEU A 109 -23.97 -0.45 -9.50
CA LEU A 109 -23.69 -1.83 -9.89
C LEU A 109 -23.10 -2.65 -8.74
N ILE A 110 -21.98 -2.19 -8.16
CA ILE A 110 -21.30 -2.89 -7.07
C ILE A 110 -22.19 -3.01 -5.82
N ASN A 111 -23.02 -1.99 -5.55
CA ASN A 111 -23.99 -2.05 -4.46
C ASN A 111 -24.97 -3.22 -4.62
N TYR A 112 -25.47 -3.46 -5.84
CA TYR A 112 -26.36 -4.58 -6.10
C TYR A 112 -25.63 -5.93 -6.07
N LEU A 113 -24.45 -6.01 -6.66
CA LEU A 113 -23.65 -7.24 -6.68
C LEU A 113 -23.25 -7.69 -5.28
N ARG A 114 -22.94 -6.78 -4.36
CA ARG A 114 -22.70 -7.09 -2.93
C ARG A 114 -23.94 -7.68 -2.26
N LYS A 115 -25.14 -7.15 -2.54
CA LYS A 115 -26.41 -7.68 -2.01
C LYS A 115 -26.72 -9.09 -2.50
N LEU A 116 -26.30 -9.43 -3.72
CA LEU A 116 -26.41 -10.79 -4.27
C LEU A 116 -25.28 -11.71 -3.81
N ASN A 117 -24.32 -11.21 -3.02
CA ASN A 117 -23.09 -11.92 -2.66
C ASN A 117 -22.29 -12.39 -3.90
N TYR A 118 -22.30 -11.60 -4.97
CA TYR A 118 -21.60 -11.90 -6.23
C TYR A 118 -20.23 -11.23 -6.32
N ALA A 119 -20.07 -10.03 -5.76
CA ALA A 119 -18.83 -9.27 -5.88
C ALA A 119 -18.44 -8.55 -4.58
N MET A 120 -17.14 -8.30 -4.46
CA MET A 120 -16.51 -7.60 -3.33
C MET A 120 -16.23 -6.15 -3.65
N GLU A 121 -15.58 -5.90 -4.79
CA GLU A 121 -15.01 -4.61 -5.18
C GLU A 121 -15.23 -4.40 -6.67
N LEU A 122 -15.31 -3.13 -7.07
CA LEU A 122 -15.41 -2.72 -8.46
C LEU A 122 -14.50 -1.54 -8.69
N GLU A 123 -13.67 -1.63 -9.72
CA GLU A 123 -12.83 -0.55 -10.21
C GLU A 123 -13.17 -0.27 -11.67
N ALA A 124 -13.15 0.99 -12.06
CA ALA A 124 -13.34 1.40 -13.45
C ALA A 124 -12.41 2.57 -13.77
N GLY A 125 -11.77 2.52 -14.94
CA GLY A 125 -10.80 3.54 -15.31
C GLY A 125 -10.05 3.20 -16.58
N VAL A 126 -9.20 4.13 -17.02
CA VAL A 126 -8.18 3.83 -18.03
C VAL A 126 -7.02 3.13 -17.31
N GLU A 127 -6.48 2.09 -17.92
CA GLU A 127 -5.28 1.40 -17.40
C GLU A 127 -4.08 2.39 -17.37
N ASP A 128 -3.28 2.38 -16.30
CA ASP A 128 -2.34 3.46 -15.93
C ASP A 128 -1.47 3.99 -17.08
N ASP A 129 -0.88 3.10 -17.89
CA ASP A 129 0.02 3.47 -18.98
C ASP A 129 -0.72 3.98 -20.26
N PHE A 130 -2.05 4.00 -20.24
CA PHE A 130 -2.90 4.31 -21.40
C PHE A 130 -3.57 5.68 -21.36
N TYR A 131 -3.40 6.46 -20.29
CA TYR A 131 -3.77 7.88 -20.26
C TYR A 131 -2.87 8.72 -21.18
N SER A 132 -1.58 8.39 -21.23
CA SER A 132 -0.55 9.09 -22.02
C SER A 132 -0.23 8.41 -23.36
N ASN A 133 -1.01 7.39 -23.75
CA ASN A 133 -0.78 6.66 -24.98
C ASN A 133 -1.38 7.43 -26.19
N SER A 134 -0.54 7.70 -27.19
CA SER A 134 -0.92 8.48 -28.37
C SER A 134 -1.67 7.69 -29.45
N ILE A 135 -1.88 6.39 -29.25
CA ILE A 135 -2.45 5.48 -30.25
C ILE A 135 -3.88 5.07 -29.88
N TYR A 136 -4.09 4.66 -28.63
CA TYR A 136 -5.39 4.24 -28.10
C TYR A 136 -5.36 4.30 -26.56
N SER A 137 -6.54 4.21 -25.96
CA SER A 137 -6.69 4.05 -24.51
C SER A 137 -7.40 2.74 -24.19
N LEU A 138 -7.05 2.07 -23.09
CA LEU A 138 -7.76 0.88 -22.59
C LEU A 138 -8.61 1.28 -21.41
N PHE A 139 -9.93 1.24 -21.57
CA PHE A 139 -10.86 1.43 -20.47
C PHE A 139 -11.32 0.07 -19.96
N SER A 140 -11.15 -0.15 -18.66
CA SER A 140 -11.47 -1.43 -18.02
C SER A 140 -12.46 -1.23 -16.88
N ILE A 141 -13.38 -2.19 -16.72
CA ILE A 141 -14.21 -2.36 -15.52
C ILE A 141 -13.81 -3.70 -14.90
N THR A 142 -13.22 -3.67 -13.72
CA THR A 142 -12.76 -4.84 -12.99
C THR A 142 -13.69 -5.09 -11.81
N ILE A 143 -14.22 -6.30 -11.70
CA ILE A 143 -15.10 -6.72 -10.60
C ILE A 143 -14.46 -7.92 -9.90
N GLU A 144 -14.13 -7.77 -8.62
CA GLU A 144 -13.64 -8.88 -7.79
C GLU A 144 -14.83 -9.76 -7.36
N LEU A 145 -14.77 -11.05 -7.66
CA LEU A 145 -15.86 -12.00 -7.51
C LEU A 145 -15.75 -12.83 -6.24
N THR A 146 -16.91 -13.19 -5.68
CA THR A 146 -17.01 -14.28 -4.70
C THR A 146 -17.04 -15.64 -5.41
N ASP A 147 -17.01 -16.74 -4.65
CA ASP A 147 -17.22 -18.08 -5.22
C ASP A 147 -18.59 -18.20 -5.90
N LEU A 148 -19.62 -17.57 -5.32
CA LEU A 148 -20.96 -17.53 -5.89
C LEU A 148 -20.99 -16.65 -7.15
N GLY A 149 -20.27 -15.53 -7.15
CA GLY A 149 -20.13 -14.67 -8.33
C GLY A 149 -19.47 -15.39 -9.51
N LEU A 150 -18.42 -16.17 -9.25
CA LEU A 150 -17.75 -16.98 -10.28
C LEU A 150 -18.69 -18.04 -10.90
N GLN A 151 -19.64 -18.58 -10.13
CA GLN A 151 -20.64 -19.51 -10.64
C GLN A 151 -21.73 -18.80 -11.48
N ASN A 152 -21.92 -17.49 -11.29
CA ASN A 152 -22.98 -16.69 -11.92
C ASN A 152 -22.42 -15.56 -12.80
N VAL A 153 -21.23 -15.75 -13.41
CA VAL A 153 -20.55 -14.72 -14.21
C VAL A 153 -21.43 -14.15 -15.33
N ASN A 154 -22.25 -14.97 -15.99
CA ASN A 154 -23.15 -14.50 -17.04
C ASN A 154 -24.17 -13.46 -16.52
N GLU A 155 -24.71 -13.65 -15.32
CA GLU A 155 -25.62 -12.68 -14.72
C GLU A 155 -24.89 -11.38 -14.35
N ILE A 156 -23.63 -11.47 -13.90
CA ILE A 156 -22.79 -10.30 -13.63
C ILE A 156 -22.51 -9.52 -14.90
N ILE A 157 -22.22 -10.21 -16.02
CA ILE A 157 -22.06 -9.60 -17.34
C ILE A 157 -23.34 -8.85 -17.73
N GLU A 158 -24.50 -9.48 -17.60
CA GLU A 158 -25.80 -8.85 -17.90
C GLU A 158 -26.05 -7.61 -17.02
N LEU A 159 -25.84 -7.71 -15.71
CA LEU A 159 -26.01 -6.58 -14.78
C LEU A 159 -25.05 -5.43 -15.11
N THR A 160 -23.83 -5.73 -15.52
CA THR A 160 -22.84 -4.73 -15.94
C THR A 160 -23.31 -3.99 -17.19
N PHE A 161 -23.74 -4.69 -18.23
CA PHE A 161 -24.27 -4.06 -19.44
C PHE A 161 -25.60 -3.32 -19.21
N SER A 162 -26.45 -3.83 -18.31
CA SER A 162 -27.67 -3.15 -17.88
C SER A 162 -27.35 -1.82 -17.17
N TYR A 163 -26.30 -1.77 -16.35
CA TYR A 163 -25.84 -0.53 -15.73
C TYR A 163 -25.24 0.45 -16.75
N LEU A 164 -24.40 -0.04 -17.67
CA LEU A 164 -23.88 0.78 -18.78
C LEU A 164 -25.01 1.35 -19.65
N LYS A 165 -26.09 0.60 -19.86
CA LYS A 165 -27.28 1.08 -20.57
C LYS A 165 -27.93 2.26 -19.85
N LEU A 166 -28.06 2.19 -18.51
CA LEU A 166 -28.57 3.32 -17.70
C LEU A 166 -27.68 4.56 -17.84
N ILE A 167 -26.36 4.38 -17.77
CA ILE A 167 -25.40 5.48 -17.91
C ILE A 167 -25.49 6.11 -19.30
N LYS A 168 -25.65 5.31 -20.36
CA LYS A 168 -25.89 5.81 -21.73
C LYS A 168 -27.17 6.65 -21.84
N GLU A 169 -28.22 6.28 -21.13
CA GLU A 169 -29.51 6.98 -21.20
C GLU A 169 -29.58 8.23 -20.32
N LYS A 170 -28.92 8.23 -19.15
CA LYS A 170 -29.13 9.24 -18.09
C LYS A 170 -27.87 9.70 -17.38
N GLY A 171 -26.70 9.17 -17.73
CA GLY A 171 -25.45 9.41 -16.99
C GLY A 171 -24.71 10.69 -17.38
N ILE A 172 -25.02 11.31 -18.52
CA ILE A 172 -24.38 12.56 -18.96
C ILE A 172 -25.14 13.74 -18.35
N SER A 173 -24.51 14.43 -17.40
CA SER A 173 -25.10 15.51 -16.62
C SER A 173 -24.06 16.57 -16.31
N GLU A 174 -24.43 17.84 -16.49
CA GLU A 174 -23.59 18.98 -16.12
C GLU A 174 -23.43 19.08 -14.60
N ASP A 175 -24.46 18.73 -13.82
CA ASP A 175 -24.39 18.74 -12.36
C ASP A 175 -23.33 17.75 -11.84
N ILE A 176 -23.24 16.56 -12.46
CA ILE A 176 -22.21 15.57 -12.14
C ILE A 176 -20.82 16.11 -12.49
N PHE A 177 -20.67 16.69 -13.68
CA PHE A 177 -19.40 17.29 -14.10
C PHE A 177 -18.96 18.38 -13.12
N ASN A 178 -19.86 19.30 -12.77
CA ASN A 178 -19.59 20.38 -11.83
C ASN A 178 -19.20 19.84 -10.44
N GLN A 179 -19.83 18.74 -10.00
CA GLN A 179 -19.45 18.10 -8.75
C GLN A 179 -18.01 17.52 -8.82
N ILE A 180 -17.67 16.82 -9.90
CA ILE A 180 -16.30 16.29 -10.10
C ILE A 180 -15.29 17.45 -10.14
N GLN A 181 -15.62 18.53 -10.85
CA GLN A 181 -14.80 19.72 -10.94
C GLN A 181 -14.56 20.37 -9.58
N ILE A 182 -15.62 20.59 -8.78
CA ILE A 182 -15.50 21.13 -7.42
C ILE A 182 -14.62 20.24 -6.53
N LEU A 183 -14.74 18.92 -6.66
CA LEU A 183 -13.91 17.98 -5.91
C LEU A 183 -12.43 18.09 -6.31
N ALA A 184 -12.16 18.12 -7.62
CA ALA A 184 -10.82 18.28 -8.16
C ALA A 184 -10.19 19.63 -7.77
N GLU A 185 -10.96 20.73 -7.84
CA GLU A 185 -10.52 22.06 -7.43
C GLU A 185 -10.20 22.13 -5.93
N ASN A 186 -11.05 21.54 -5.09
CA ASN A 186 -10.80 21.48 -3.65
C ASN A 186 -9.54 20.68 -3.33
N ASP A 187 -9.36 19.52 -3.98
CA ASP A 187 -8.15 18.71 -3.78
C ASP A 187 -6.90 19.45 -4.23
N PHE A 188 -6.95 20.11 -5.39
CA PHE A 188 -5.85 20.92 -5.92
C PHE A 188 -5.50 22.12 -5.02
N ASN A 189 -6.49 22.92 -4.64
CA ASN A 189 -6.29 24.15 -3.86
C ASN A 189 -5.79 23.89 -2.43
N PHE A 190 -6.14 22.72 -1.88
CA PHE A 190 -5.79 22.34 -0.51
C PHE A 190 -4.89 21.10 -0.46
N ALA A 191 -4.18 20.81 -1.55
CA ALA A 191 -3.21 19.73 -1.63
C ALA A 191 -2.10 19.94 -0.59
N GLU A 192 -1.66 18.84 0.01
CA GLU A 192 -0.44 18.87 0.83
C GLU A 192 0.80 18.94 -0.07
N ASN A 193 1.87 19.59 0.39
CA ASN A 193 3.09 19.69 -0.38
C ASN A 193 3.67 18.29 -0.64
N LYS A 194 4.01 18.03 -1.90
CA LYS A 194 4.79 16.86 -2.31
C LYS A 194 6.25 17.06 -1.94
N THR A 195 6.98 15.97 -1.72
CA THR A 195 8.44 16.03 -1.57
C THR A 195 9.06 16.61 -2.84
N ALA A 196 10.19 17.32 -2.72
CA ALA A 196 10.81 17.99 -3.86
C ALA A 196 11.13 17.02 -5.02
N ILE A 197 11.56 15.79 -4.71
CA ILE A 197 11.86 14.75 -5.70
C ILE A 197 10.61 14.36 -6.49
N ASN A 198 9.50 14.14 -5.81
CA ASN A 198 8.25 13.77 -6.46
C ASN A 198 7.69 14.93 -7.28
N HIS A 199 7.79 16.15 -6.77
CA HIS A 199 7.31 17.34 -7.46
C HIS A 199 8.05 17.60 -8.78
N VAL A 200 9.39 17.59 -8.78
CA VAL A 200 10.16 17.80 -10.03
C VAL A 200 9.99 16.64 -11.02
N LYS A 201 9.87 15.40 -10.53
CA LYS A 201 9.60 14.23 -11.38
C LYS A 201 8.28 14.41 -12.13
N GLU A 202 7.21 14.69 -11.40
CA GLU A 202 5.88 14.89 -11.96
C GLU A 202 5.84 16.09 -12.91
N LEU A 203 6.42 17.22 -12.52
CA LEU A 203 6.43 18.42 -13.37
C LEU A 203 7.18 18.17 -14.68
N SER A 204 8.34 17.51 -14.63
CA SER A 204 9.09 17.13 -15.83
C SER A 204 8.27 16.22 -16.75
N GLN A 205 7.49 15.30 -16.19
CA GLN A 205 6.61 14.44 -16.98
C GLN A 205 5.42 15.21 -17.57
N ASN A 206 4.80 16.08 -16.78
CA ASN A 206 3.66 16.90 -17.20
C ASN A 206 4.01 17.82 -18.38
N MET A 207 5.24 18.34 -18.42
CA MET A 207 5.72 19.16 -19.54
C MET A 207 5.71 18.45 -20.90
N LEU A 208 5.60 17.12 -20.93
CA LEU A 208 5.48 16.34 -22.17
C LEU A 208 4.05 16.29 -22.70
N TRP A 209 3.05 16.50 -21.85
CA TRP A 209 1.66 16.12 -22.13
C TRP A 209 0.65 17.27 -22.03
N TYR A 210 0.95 18.30 -21.24
CA TYR A 210 0.04 19.43 -20.98
C TYR A 210 0.56 20.71 -21.61
N ASP A 211 -0.33 21.70 -21.76
CA ASP A 211 0.06 23.04 -22.18
C ASP A 211 0.86 23.73 -21.04
N GLU A 212 1.67 24.74 -21.38
CA GLU A 212 2.54 25.44 -20.42
C GLU A 212 1.78 26.01 -19.20
N GLU A 213 0.58 26.53 -19.44
CA GLU A 213 -0.31 27.05 -18.40
C GLU A 213 -0.85 25.96 -17.46
N ASP A 214 -0.82 24.70 -17.90
CA ASP A 214 -1.45 23.55 -17.25
C ASP A 214 -0.44 22.51 -16.74
N TYR A 215 0.87 22.80 -16.73
CA TYR A 215 1.89 21.84 -16.25
C TYR A 215 1.67 21.38 -14.80
N ILE A 216 1.03 22.20 -13.96
CA ILE A 216 0.73 21.87 -12.57
C ILE A 216 -0.71 21.35 -12.41
N SER A 217 -1.66 21.99 -13.10
CA SER A 217 -3.10 21.75 -12.93
C SER A 217 -3.70 20.72 -13.88
N GLY A 218 -3.10 20.51 -15.06
CA GLY A 218 -3.58 19.59 -16.11
C GLY A 218 -3.86 18.16 -15.68
N PRO A 219 -3.01 17.51 -14.85
CA PRO A 219 -3.33 16.19 -14.30
C PRO A 219 -4.55 16.20 -13.38
N ALA A 220 -4.78 17.29 -12.63
CA ALA A 220 -5.75 17.34 -11.54
C ALA A 220 -7.12 17.90 -11.95
N LEU A 221 -7.15 19.01 -12.69
CA LEU A 221 -8.36 19.79 -12.94
C LEU A 221 -9.12 19.35 -14.19
N LEU A 222 -10.44 19.55 -14.16
CA LEU A 222 -11.33 19.47 -15.32
C LEU A 222 -11.70 20.90 -15.71
N TYR A 223 -11.51 21.27 -16.96
CA TYR A 223 -11.69 22.65 -17.43
C TYR A 223 -12.96 22.81 -18.26
N GLU A 224 -13.29 21.83 -19.11
CA GLU A 224 -14.34 21.95 -20.12
C GLU A 224 -15.36 20.82 -20.03
N TYR A 225 -16.64 21.19 -19.90
CA TYR A 225 -17.74 20.23 -20.02
C TYR A 225 -18.12 20.04 -21.49
N SER A 226 -17.97 18.82 -22.00
CA SER A 226 -18.34 18.45 -23.37
C SER A 226 -19.22 17.20 -23.37
N PRO A 227 -20.56 17.35 -23.28
CA PRO A 227 -21.48 16.22 -23.27
C PRO A 227 -21.39 15.39 -24.56
N GLU A 228 -21.07 16.02 -25.70
CA GLU A 228 -20.89 15.33 -26.98
C GLU A 228 -19.66 14.41 -26.99
N THR A 229 -18.53 14.88 -26.44
CA THR A 229 -17.31 14.06 -26.34
C THR A 229 -17.53 12.91 -25.36
N ILE A 230 -18.13 13.18 -24.20
CA ILE A 230 -18.49 12.14 -23.22
C ILE A 230 -19.43 11.10 -23.87
N ALA A 231 -20.47 11.55 -24.58
CA ALA A 231 -21.40 10.68 -25.30
C ALA A 231 -20.71 9.85 -26.37
N LYS A 232 -19.75 10.44 -27.10
CA LYS A 232 -18.95 9.74 -28.10
C LYS A 232 -18.21 8.57 -27.46
N PHE A 233 -17.45 8.77 -26.38
CA PHE A 233 -16.72 7.69 -25.72
C PHE A 233 -17.65 6.64 -25.10
N LEU A 234 -18.71 7.08 -24.43
CA LEU A 234 -19.70 6.19 -23.82
C LEU A 234 -20.40 5.30 -24.87
N SER A 235 -20.65 5.83 -26.08
CA SER A 235 -21.23 5.07 -27.19
C SER A 235 -20.35 3.91 -27.66
N LEU A 236 -19.04 3.94 -27.39
CA LEU A 236 -18.08 2.91 -27.77
C LEU A 236 -18.01 1.74 -26.78
N LEU A 237 -18.56 1.88 -25.58
CA LEU A 237 -18.62 0.81 -24.56
C LEU A 237 -19.73 -0.19 -24.91
N THR A 238 -19.59 -0.90 -26.02
CA THR A 238 -20.60 -1.84 -26.56
C THR A 238 -20.18 -3.29 -26.41
N VAL A 239 -21.12 -4.21 -26.67
CA VAL A 239 -20.87 -5.65 -26.62
C VAL A 239 -19.86 -6.02 -27.70
N GLU A 240 -20.04 -5.53 -28.92
CA GLU A 240 -19.23 -5.87 -30.11
C GLU A 240 -17.76 -5.45 -30.01
N ARG A 241 -17.42 -4.64 -29.00
CA ARG A 241 -16.08 -4.08 -28.77
C ARG A 241 -15.42 -4.54 -27.49
N VAL A 242 -16.12 -5.32 -26.65
CA VAL A 242 -15.60 -5.75 -25.36
C VAL A 242 -14.77 -7.02 -25.49
N ALA A 243 -13.65 -7.07 -24.77
CA ALA A 243 -12.99 -8.30 -24.35
C ALA A 243 -13.35 -8.57 -22.88
N ILE A 244 -13.77 -9.79 -22.55
CA ILE A 244 -14.14 -10.18 -21.18
C ILE A 244 -13.10 -11.16 -20.65
N PHE A 245 -12.36 -10.79 -19.62
CA PHE A 245 -11.39 -11.67 -18.96
C PHE A 245 -11.96 -12.17 -17.64
N ILE A 246 -12.00 -13.49 -17.45
CA ILE A 246 -12.38 -14.15 -16.20
C ILE A 246 -11.13 -14.79 -15.63
N LEU A 247 -10.67 -14.29 -14.49
CA LEU A 247 -9.48 -14.78 -13.80
C LEU A 247 -9.91 -15.65 -12.63
N ALA A 248 -9.47 -16.90 -12.62
CA ALA A 248 -9.74 -17.82 -11.52
C ALA A 248 -8.71 -18.97 -11.49
N LYS A 249 -8.32 -19.39 -10.28
CA LYS A 249 -7.39 -20.51 -10.10
C LYS A 249 -8.04 -21.87 -10.37
N GLU A 250 -9.35 -21.94 -10.17
CA GLU A 250 -10.21 -23.11 -10.39
C GLU A 250 -10.17 -23.61 -11.83
N PHE A 251 -9.75 -22.76 -12.77
CA PHE A 251 -9.55 -23.12 -14.15
C PHE A 251 -8.35 -24.04 -14.37
N ASP A 252 -7.34 -24.14 -13.48
CA ASP A 252 -6.12 -24.97 -13.70
C ASP A 252 -6.40 -26.48 -13.91
N ASN A 253 -7.65 -26.93 -13.71
CA ASN A 253 -8.09 -28.31 -13.86
C ASN A 253 -8.55 -28.70 -15.29
N SER A 254 -8.56 -27.77 -16.26
CA SER A 254 -9.01 -28.06 -17.64
C SER A 254 -7.85 -28.33 -18.61
N GLU A 255 -7.99 -29.33 -19.49
CA GLU A 255 -6.93 -29.73 -20.44
C GLU A 255 -6.85 -28.85 -21.71
N ILE A 256 -7.68 -27.80 -21.83
CA ILE A 256 -7.94 -27.10 -23.12
C ILE A 256 -7.18 -25.76 -23.25
N PHE A 257 -6.32 -25.39 -22.29
CA PHE A 257 -5.67 -24.07 -22.30
C PHE A 257 -4.51 -23.93 -23.29
N ILE A 258 -4.46 -22.78 -23.95
CA ILE A 258 -3.29 -22.25 -24.64
C ILE A 258 -2.33 -21.68 -23.59
N LYS A 259 -1.02 -21.72 -23.85
CA LYS A 259 -0.02 -21.06 -23.01
C LYS A 259 0.55 -19.85 -23.74
N ASP A 260 0.51 -18.69 -23.10
CA ASP A 260 1.29 -17.53 -23.53
C ASP A 260 2.79 -17.89 -23.60
N PRO A 261 3.51 -17.56 -24.68
CA PRO A 261 4.91 -17.98 -24.85
C PRO A 261 5.90 -17.28 -23.91
N ILE A 262 5.56 -16.14 -23.30
CA ILE A 262 6.49 -15.34 -22.49
C ILE A 262 6.40 -15.75 -21.03
N PHE A 263 5.19 -15.74 -20.48
CA PHE A 263 4.91 -16.00 -19.06
C PHE A 263 4.39 -17.41 -18.80
N GLY A 264 4.01 -18.15 -19.85
CA GLY A 264 3.40 -19.47 -19.70
C GLY A 264 1.98 -19.44 -19.16
N THR A 265 1.35 -18.26 -19.10
CA THR A 265 -0.02 -18.06 -18.60
C THR A 265 -0.99 -18.93 -19.38
N LYS A 266 -1.74 -19.78 -18.67
CA LYS A 266 -2.74 -20.65 -19.27
C LYS A 266 -4.04 -19.87 -19.47
N TYR A 267 -4.55 -19.84 -20.69
CA TYR A 267 -5.82 -19.19 -21.00
C TYR A 267 -6.60 -19.90 -22.11
N LEU A 268 -7.91 -19.73 -22.09
CA LEU A 268 -8.86 -20.25 -23.06
C LEU A 268 -9.63 -19.06 -23.62
N ALA A 269 -9.66 -18.93 -24.95
CA ALA A 269 -10.40 -17.87 -25.63
C ALA A 269 -11.63 -18.48 -26.32
N GLU A 270 -12.82 -18.01 -25.95
CA GLU A 270 -14.11 -18.46 -26.46
C GLU A 270 -14.85 -17.28 -27.10
N SER A 271 -15.59 -17.52 -28.18
CA SER A 271 -16.54 -16.53 -28.69
C SER A 271 -17.69 -16.36 -27.71
N LEU A 272 -18.26 -15.15 -27.64
CA LEU A 272 -19.54 -14.97 -26.96
C LEU A 272 -20.62 -15.76 -27.71
N THR A 273 -21.59 -16.31 -26.97
CA THR A 273 -22.70 -17.03 -27.61
C THR A 273 -23.65 -16.02 -28.25
N GLU A 274 -24.22 -16.37 -29.40
CA GLU A 274 -25.20 -15.54 -30.11
C GLU A 274 -26.40 -15.17 -29.21
N GLU A 275 -26.80 -16.08 -28.30
CA GLU A 275 -27.82 -15.82 -27.29
C GLU A 275 -27.41 -14.70 -26.33
N LEU A 276 -26.18 -14.75 -25.80
CA LEU A 276 -25.68 -13.74 -24.87
C LEU A 276 -25.52 -12.39 -25.60
N GLU A 277 -24.93 -12.37 -26.79
CA GLU A 277 -24.78 -11.14 -27.58
C GLU A 277 -26.11 -10.45 -27.86
N ASN A 278 -27.12 -11.20 -28.32
CA ASN A 278 -28.46 -10.68 -28.58
C ASN A 278 -29.13 -10.14 -27.30
N LYS A 279 -28.95 -10.84 -26.18
CA LYS A 279 -29.49 -10.43 -24.87
C LYS A 279 -28.84 -9.14 -24.38
N LEU A 280 -27.51 -9.03 -24.46
CA LEU A 280 -26.78 -7.83 -24.04
C LEU A 280 -27.07 -6.62 -24.95
N SER A 281 -27.26 -6.86 -26.26
CA SER A 281 -27.58 -5.80 -27.23
C SER A 281 -28.96 -5.20 -27.04
N THR A 282 -29.91 -5.96 -26.50
CA THR A 282 -31.31 -5.56 -26.26
C THR A 282 -31.62 -5.28 -24.79
N ILE A 283 -30.60 -5.28 -23.93
CA ILE A 283 -30.76 -5.15 -22.49
C ILE A 283 -31.34 -3.79 -22.09
N THR A 284 -32.14 -3.79 -21.03
CA THR A 284 -32.74 -2.58 -20.44
C THR A 284 -32.17 -2.33 -19.05
N PRO A 285 -32.18 -1.09 -18.55
CA PRO A 285 -31.75 -0.77 -17.20
C PRO A 285 -32.52 -1.55 -16.13
N HIS A 286 -31.81 -2.24 -15.25
CA HIS A 286 -32.40 -2.95 -14.13
C HIS A 286 -33.03 -1.94 -13.15
N PRO A 287 -34.24 -2.18 -12.61
CA PRO A 287 -34.97 -1.19 -11.78
C PRO A 287 -34.27 -0.78 -10.48
N PHE A 288 -33.32 -1.60 -9.99
CA PHE A 288 -32.51 -1.26 -8.82
C PHE A 288 -31.56 -0.09 -9.10
N PHE A 289 -31.07 0.03 -10.34
CA PHE A 289 -29.99 0.92 -10.67
C PHE A 289 -30.44 2.39 -10.75
N LYS A 290 -29.60 3.26 -10.22
CA LYS A 290 -29.77 4.72 -10.24
C LYS A 290 -28.44 5.39 -10.55
N ILE A 291 -28.51 6.54 -11.22
CA ILE A 291 -27.40 7.49 -11.22
C ILE A 291 -27.43 8.18 -9.85
N HIS A 292 -26.26 8.32 -9.23
CA HIS A 292 -26.14 8.90 -7.89
C HIS A 292 -26.59 10.38 -7.89
N SER A 293 -26.89 10.88 -6.71
CA SER A 293 -27.29 12.27 -6.47
C SER A 293 -26.15 13.09 -5.86
N ASP A 294 -26.39 14.39 -5.65
CA ASP A 294 -25.49 15.33 -4.99
C ASP A 294 -24.82 14.78 -3.73
N ASN A 295 -23.53 15.06 -3.59
CA ASN A 295 -22.73 14.65 -2.45
C ASN A 295 -22.88 15.62 -1.26
N GLN A 296 -23.57 15.18 -0.20
CA GLN A 296 -23.81 15.96 1.02
C GLN A 296 -22.57 16.29 1.85
N TYR A 297 -21.44 15.61 1.61
CA TYR A 297 -20.20 15.78 2.37
C TYR A 297 -19.27 16.84 1.78
N LEU A 298 -19.66 17.50 0.69
CA LEU A 298 -18.90 18.62 0.14
C LEU A 298 -18.73 19.73 1.20
N THR A 299 -17.48 20.11 1.43
CA THR A 299 -17.10 21.19 2.35
C THR A 299 -17.42 22.54 1.71
N LYS A 300 -17.98 23.44 2.52
CA LYS A 300 -18.32 24.82 2.11
C LYS A 300 -17.54 25.86 2.92
N ASN A 301 -16.96 25.46 4.05
CA ASN A 301 -16.20 26.33 4.93
C ASN A 301 -14.73 25.88 5.01
N PHE A 302 -13.86 26.66 4.37
CA PHE A 302 -12.40 26.48 4.37
C PHE A 302 -11.69 27.50 5.28
N SER A 303 -12.40 28.08 6.25
CA SER A 303 -11.82 29.11 7.14
C SER A 303 -10.73 28.54 8.04
N ILE A 304 -9.59 29.22 8.11
CA ILE A 304 -8.47 28.88 8.99
C ILE A 304 -8.67 29.55 10.35
N LEU A 305 -8.62 28.75 11.42
CA LEU A 305 -8.74 29.24 12.79
C LEU A 305 -7.50 30.05 13.20
N SER A 306 -7.69 31.04 14.07
CA SER A 306 -6.60 31.87 14.59
C SER A 306 -5.57 31.03 15.36
N GLN A 307 -4.28 31.27 15.12
CA GLN A 307 -3.18 30.50 15.69
C GLN A 307 -3.00 30.76 17.19
N SER A 308 -2.84 29.67 17.95
CA SER A 308 -2.32 29.71 19.33
C SER A 308 -0.80 29.91 19.33
N THR A 309 -0.26 30.64 20.32
CA THR A 309 1.17 30.96 20.43
C THR A 309 2.03 29.84 21.03
N ASP A 310 1.43 28.73 21.48
CA ASP A 310 2.11 27.74 22.34
C ASP A 310 1.87 26.27 21.88
N THR A 311 2.33 25.93 20.66
CA THR A 311 1.98 24.67 19.98
C THR A 311 3.14 23.92 19.31
N LYS A 312 4.40 24.05 19.77
CA LYS A 312 5.53 23.33 19.14
C LYS A 312 5.33 21.80 19.10
N TYR A 313 4.80 21.22 20.19
CA TYR A 313 4.50 19.78 20.28
C TYR A 313 3.10 19.55 20.82
N PRO A 314 2.53 18.34 20.62
CA PRO A 314 1.28 17.96 21.26
C PRO A 314 1.32 18.08 22.78
N LYS A 315 0.21 18.52 23.35
CA LYS A 315 0.02 18.61 24.81
C LYS A 315 -1.20 17.81 25.22
N LYS A 316 -1.11 17.15 26.37
CA LYS A 316 -2.27 16.50 26.98
C LYS A 316 -3.21 17.56 27.54
N VAL A 317 -4.40 17.66 26.97
CA VAL A 317 -5.40 18.72 27.29
C VAL A 317 -6.62 18.19 28.03
N PHE A 318 -6.83 16.87 28.01
CA PHE A 318 -7.93 16.22 28.71
C PHE A 318 -7.53 14.78 29.07
N GLU A 319 -7.86 14.34 30.28
CA GLU A 319 -7.65 12.96 30.75
C GLU A 319 -8.74 12.58 31.75
N ASN A 320 -9.25 11.36 31.64
CA ASN A 320 -10.09 10.69 32.62
C ASN A 320 -9.88 9.16 32.55
N ASP A 321 -10.72 8.39 33.23
CA ASP A 321 -10.60 6.92 33.27
C ASP A 321 -10.85 6.23 31.92
N HIS A 322 -11.45 6.92 30.95
CA HIS A 322 -11.77 6.38 29.62
C HIS A 322 -10.80 6.82 28.53
N ILE A 323 -10.25 8.03 28.62
CA ILE A 323 -9.49 8.65 27.53
C ILE A 323 -8.40 9.59 28.04
N GLU A 324 -7.26 9.61 27.34
CA GLU A 324 -6.32 10.73 27.34
C GLU A 324 -6.24 11.36 25.95
N LEU A 325 -6.39 12.69 25.88
CA LEU A 325 -6.37 13.47 24.65
C LEU A 325 -5.13 14.35 24.59
N TRP A 326 -4.33 14.10 23.57
CA TRP A 326 -3.25 14.96 23.10
C TRP A 326 -3.77 15.87 21.99
N TYR A 327 -3.36 17.13 22.03
CA TYR A 327 -3.82 18.16 21.10
C TYR A 327 -2.67 19.03 20.61
N LYS A 328 -2.69 19.36 19.31
CA LYS A 328 -1.81 20.35 18.69
C LYS A 328 -2.57 21.12 17.61
N GLN A 329 -2.71 22.44 17.75
CA GLN A 329 -3.21 23.24 16.65
C GLN A 329 -2.15 23.36 15.55
N ASP A 330 -2.55 23.27 14.29
CA ASP A 330 -1.66 23.59 13.17
C ASP A 330 -1.27 25.08 13.22
N ASN A 331 0.03 25.34 13.08
CA ASN A 331 0.64 26.66 13.03
C ASN A 331 1.58 26.84 11.82
N GLN A 332 1.79 25.79 11.02
CA GLN A 332 2.77 25.75 9.95
C GLN A 332 2.10 25.68 8.57
N PHE A 333 1.15 24.76 8.38
CA PHE A 333 0.63 24.40 7.05
C PHE A 333 -0.57 25.25 6.63
N LYS A 334 -1.37 25.72 7.58
CA LYS A 334 -2.53 26.61 7.40
C LYS A 334 -3.57 26.06 6.42
N LEU A 335 -3.80 24.75 6.45
CA LEU A 335 -4.81 24.08 5.64
C LEU A 335 -6.12 23.91 6.42
N PRO A 336 -7.29 23.91 5.76
CA PRO A 336 -8.59 23.66 6.39
C PRO A 336 -8.80 22.16 6.69
N LYS A 337 -7.74 21.48 7.11
CA LYS A 337 -7.69 20.03 7.33
C LYS A 337 -7.33 19.72 8.78
N SER A 338 -7.85 18.62 9.27
CA SER A 338 -7.51 18.08 10.59
C SER A 338 -7.29 16.59 10.52
N TYR A 339 -6.41 16.09 11.37
CA TYR A 339 -6.13 14.69 11.63
C TYR A 339 -6.59 14.36 13.04
N ILE A 340 -7.41 13.32 13.16
CA ILE A 340 -8.00 12.85 14.42
C ILE A 340 -7.71 11.36 14.50
N MET A 341 -6.99 10.94 15.53
CA MET A 341 -6.79 9.52 15.82
C MET A 341 -7.29 9.18 17.21
N PHE A 342 -7.95 8.04 17.32
CA PHE A 342 -8.34 7.38 18.56
C PHE A 342 -7.75 5.98 18.58
N TYR A 343 -6.84 5.72 19.49
CA TYR A 343 -6.25 4.41 19.72
C TYR A 343 -6.86 3.78 20.97
N PHE A 344 -7.70 2.78 20.77
CA PHE A 344 -8.41 2.05 21.83
C PHE A 344 -7.61 0.83 22.25
N ILE A 345 -7.09 0.88 23.46
CA ILE A 345 -6.31 -0.18 24.10
C ILE A 345 -7.28 -1.23 24.66
N THR A 346 -7.03 -2.49 24.32
CA THR A 346 -7.71 -3.65 24.89
C THR A 346 -6.76 -4.85 24.96
N HIS A 347 -6.87 -5.65 26.02
CA HIS A 347 -6.04 -6.83 26.19
C HIS A 347 -6.61 -8.08 25.49
N LEU A 348 -7.82 -8.02 24.93
CA LEU A 348 -8.47 -9.16 24.27
C LEU A 348 -7.60 -9.83 23.19
N PRO A 349 -7.10 -9.13 22.15
CA PRO A 349 -6.31 -9.75 21.09
C PRO A 349 -5.03 -10.44 21.60
N SER A 350 -4.37 -9.88 22.62
CA SER A 350 -3.19 -10.50 23.23
C SER A 350 -3.48 -11.80 24.01
N LYS A 351 -4.72 -12.07 24.42
CA LYS A 351 -5.03 -13.24 25.27
C LYS A 351 -5.03 -14.56 24.51
N SER A 352 -5.38 -14.56 23.23
CA SER A 352 -5.52 -15.78 22.43
C SER A 352 -5.50 -15.49 20.94
N LEU A 353 -5.10 -16.50 20.14
CA LEU A 353 -5.24 -16.48 18.68
C LEU A 353 -6.70 -16.26 18.26
N ASP A 354 -7.64 -16.83 19.00
CA ASP A 354 -9.10 -16.71 18.79
C ASP A 354 -9.55 -15.25 18.83
N ASN A 355 -9.22 -14.51 19.89
CA ASN A 355 -9.55 -13.09 20.01
C ASN A 355 -8.81 -12.23 18.99
N ASN A 356 -7.54 -12.52 18.73
CA ASN A 356 -6.76 -11.79 17.73
C ASN A 356 -7.41 -11.90 16.35
N MET A 357 -7.80 -13.11 15.96
CA MET A 357 -8.42 -13.36 14.66
C MET A 357 -9.85 -12.86 14.57
N CYS A 358 -10.61 -12.92 15.66
CA CYS A 358 -11.93 -12.30 15.72
C CYS A 358 -11.85 -10.78 15.58
N MET A 359 -10.83 -10.14 16.17
CA MET A 359 -10.64 -8.69 16.07
C MET A 359 -10.31 -8.24 14.65
N ASP A 360 -9.38 -8.93 13.98
CA ASP A 360 -9.04 -8.66 12.58
C ASP A 360 -10.30 -8.79 11.70
N LEU A 361 -11.02 -9.92 11.82
CA LEU A 361 -12.18 -10.18 10.97
C LEU A 361 -13.37 -9.27 11.30
N PHE A 362 -13.53 -8.86 12.56
CA PHE A 362 -14.52 -7.86 12.99
C PHE A 362 -14.26 -6.50 12.36
N PHE A 363 -13.02 -6.04 12.29
CA PHE A 363 -12.74 -4.74 11.66
C PHE A 363 -12.73 -4.81 10.14
N ASP A 364 -12.33 -5.94 9.54
CA ASP A 364 -12.52 -6.18 8.10
C ASP A 364 -14.02 -6.10 7.73
N SER A 365 -14.92 -6.67 8.54
CA SER A 365 -16.37 -6.60 8.29
C SER A 365 -16.94 -5.21 8.57
N VAL A 366 -16.45 -4.48 9.57
CA VAL A 366 -16.83 -3.07 9.79
C VAL A 366 -16.46 -2.20 8.58
N VAL A 367 -15.27 -2.36 8.02
CA VAL A 367 -14.85 -1.63 6.80
C VAL A 367 -15.78 -1.96 5.63
N PHE A 368 -16.13 -3.23 5.45
CA PHE A 368 -17.07 -3.63 4.40
C PHE A 368 -18.47 -3.02 4.59
N LEU A 369 -19.00 -3.04 5.81
CA LEU A 369 -20.32 -2.47 6.14
C LEU A 369 -20.36 -0.95 5.96
N LEU A 370 -19.25 -0.26 6.21
CA LEU A 370 -19.14 1.19 6.09
C LEU A 370 -19.03 1.69 4.64
N ASN A 371 -18.56 0.84 3.72
CA ASN A 371 -18.13 1.28 2.40
C ASN A 371 -19.25 2.03 1.63
N GLU A 372 -20.48 1.50 1.65
CA GLU A 372 -21.63 2.12 0.97
C GLU A 372 -21.95 3.53 1.50
N GLU A 373 -21.89 3.75 2.82
CA GLU A 373 -22.29 5.02 3.43
C GLU A 373 -21.17 6.06 3.47
N THR A 374 -19.92 5.59 3.52
CA THR A 374 -18.73 6.45 3.62
C THR A 374 -18.14 6.82 2.26
N TYR A 375 -18.45 6.10 1.18
CA TYR A 375 -17.91 6.39 -0.15
C TYR A 375 -18.11 7.86 -0.60
N PRO A 376 -19.30 8.48 -0.48
CA PRO A 376 -19.43 9.90 -0.83
C PRO A 376 -18.59 10.82 0.07
N ALA A 377 -18.35 10.45 1.32
CA ALA A 377 -17.48 11.22 2.22
C ALA A 377 -16.01 11.14 1.78
N ILE A 378 -15.54 9.95 1.39
CA ILE A 378 -14.18 9.72 0.85
C ILE A 378 -13.97 10.55 -0.42
N MET A 379 -14.95 10.54 -1.34
CA MET A 379 -14.91 11.39 -2.53
C MET A 379 -14.84 12.88 -2.20
N ALA A 380 -15.42 13.31 -1.07
CA ALA A 380 -15.33 14.68 -0.55
C ALA A 380 -14.07 14.96 0.29
N GLN A 381 -13.02 14.16 0.14
CA GLN A 381 -11.74 14.28 0.86
C GLN A 381 -11.89 14.14 2.38
N LEU A 382 -12.79 13.25 2.82
CA LEU A 382 -12.93 12.83 4.21
C LEU A 382 -12.58 11.35 4.30
N ASN A 383 -11.39 11.06 4.80
CA ASN A 383 -10.85 9.72 4.88
C ASN A 383 -10.96 9.19 6.30
N TYR A 384 -11.16 7.87 6.42
CA TYR A 384 -10.97 7.14 7.67
C TYR A 384 -10.11 5.91 7.41
N SER A 385 -9.45 5.42 8.45
CA SER A 385 -8.75 4.14 8.41
C SER A 385 -8.88 3.44 9.75
N ILE A 386 -8.96 2.12 9.71
CA ILE A 386 -8.97 1.27 10.89
C ILE A 386 -7.72 0.40 10.85
N ARG A 387 -6.95 0.39 11.94
CA ARG A 387 -5.78 -0.48 12.10
C ARG A 387 -5.90 -1.32 13.35
N VAL A 388 -5.62 -2.61 13.24
CA VAL A 388 -5.65 -3.55 14.36
C VAL A 388 -4.22 -3.82 14.82
N PHE A 389 -4.06 -3.90 16.14
CA PHE A 389 -2.81 -4.22 16.82
C PHE A 389 -3.08 -5.32 17.85
N ILE A 390 -2.04 -6.04 18.25
CA ILE A 390 -2.14 -7.01 19.34
C ILE A 390 -2.51 -6.38 20.69
N THR A 391 -2.39 -5.05 20.79
CA THR A 391 -2.65 -4.23 21.97
C THR A 391 -3.97 -3.45 21.92
N GLY A 392 -4.69 -3.49 20.79
CA GLY A 392 -5.87 -2.66 20.60
C GLY A 392 -6.17 -2.36 19.13
N PHE A 393 -6.92 -1.29 18.87
CA PHE A 393 -7.21 -0.83 17.52
C PHE A 393 -7.16 0.69 17.44
N GLU A 394 -6.91 1.19 16.24
CA GLU A 394 -6.88 2.61 15.91
C GLU A 394 -8.01 2.93 14.95
N LEU A 395 -8.76 4.00 15.26
CA LEU A 395 -9.64 4.70 14.33
C LEU A 395 -8.99 6.05 14.00
N ALA A 396 -8.56 6.23 12.77
CA ALA A 396 -8.01 7.50 12.29
C ALA A 396 -8.94 8.14 11.26
N PHE A 397 -9.02 9.46 11.30
CA PHE A 397 -9.84 10.30 10.42
C PHE A 397 -9.00 11.48 9.95
N ASN A 398 -9.08 11.83 8.67
CA ASN A 398 -8.41 13.00 8.14
C ASN A 398 -9.22 13.61 6.99
N GLY A 399 -9.08 14.92 6.79
CA GLY A 399 -9.82 15.63 5.75
C GLY A 399 -10.26 17.02 6.18
N PHE A 400 -11.21 17.60 5.44
CA PHE A 400 -11.73 18.93 5.70
C PHE A 400 -12.48 19.03 7.04
N ASN A 401 -12.05 19.95 7.90
CA ASN A 401 -12.45 19.97 9.30
C ASN A 401 -13.95 20.27 9.54
N GLU A 402 -14.66 20.89 8.58
CA GLU A 402 -16.10 21.16 8.70
C GLU A 402 -16.92 19.87 8.80
N LYS A 403 -16.60 18.87 7.98
CA LYS A 403 -17.43 17.68 7.77
C LYS A 403 -16.88 16.42 8.46
N LEU A 404 -15.64 16.45 8.96
CA LEU A 404 -15.05 15.34 9.73
C LEU A 404 -15.94 14.79 10.86
N PRO A 405 -16.63 15.61 11.68
CA PRO A 405 -17.51 15.08 12.73
C PRO A 405 -18.64 14.19 12.19
N LEU A 406 -19.13 14.43 10.96
CA LEU A 406 -20.16 13.59 10.34
C LEU A 406 -19.61 12.20 9.98
N LEU A 407 -18.38 12.14 9.46
CA LEU A 407 -17.74 10.86 9.15
C LEU A 407 -17.47 10.04 10.42
N ILE A 408 -17.04 10.70 11.50
CA ILE A 408 -16.88 10.06 12.82
C ILE A 408 -18.22 9.45 13.26
N ASP A 409 -19.32 10.19 13.16
CA ASP A 409 -20.64 9.69 13.56
C ASP A 409 -21.04 8.43 12.78
N ILE A 410 -20.80 8.38 11.47
CA ILE A 410 -21.10 7.22 10.63
C ILE A 410 -20.31 5.99 11.09
N VAL A 411 -19.00 6.15 11.30
CA VAL A 411 -18.11 5.05 11.75
C VAL A 411 -18.53 4.54 13.12
N ILE A 412 -18.76 5.43 14.09
CA ILE A 412 -19.16 5.03 15.44
C ILE A 412 -20.56 4.41 15.46
N ASN A 413 -21.50 4.91 14.65
CA ASN A 413 -22.83 4.31 14.53
C ASN A 413 -22.77 2.90 13.93
N CYS A 414 -21.91 2.65 12.94
CA CYS A 414 -21.72 1.30 12.42
C CYS A 414 -21.18 0.34 13.49
N LEU A 415 -20.19 0.79 14.29
CA LEU A 415 -19.65 -0.01 15.40
C LEU A 415 -20.73 -0.36 16.42
N ASN A 416 -21.55 0.61 16.85
CA ASN A 416 -22.61 0.40 17.84
C ASN A 416 -23.75 -0.52 17.35
N ASN A 417 -24.01 -0.52 16.04
CA ASN A 417 -25.09 -1.31 15.44
C ASN A 417 -24.60 -2.60 14.78
N TYR A 418 -23.32 -2.95 14.96
CA TYR A 418 -22.66 -4.03 14.25
C TYR A 418 -23.44 -5.35 14.30
N ALA A 419 -23.89 -5.78 15.48
CA ALA A 419 -24.63 -7.04 15.64
C ALA A 419 -25.95 -7.11 14.84
N SER A 420 -26.55 -5.96 14.50
CA SER A 420 -27.76 -5.89 13.67
C SER A 420 -27.47 -5.83 12.17
N LEU A 421 -26.30 -5.34 11.79
CA LEU A 421 -25.86 -5.16 10.41
C LEU A 421 -25.15 -6.41 9.88
N MET A 422 -24.48 -7.14 10.76
CA MET A 422 -23.72 -8.33 10.41
C MET A 422 -24.65 -9.51 10.15
N THR A 423 -24.46 -10.21 9.03
CA THR A 423 -25.16 -11.45 8.69
C THR A 423 -24.18 -12.59 8.44
N GLU A 424 -24.68 -13.83 8.39
CA GLU A 424 -23.86 -15.02 8.12
C GLU A 424 -23.30 -15.02 6.69
N GLU A 425 -24.03 -14.45 5.73
CA GLU A 425 -23.58 -14.27 4.35
C GLU A 425 -22.40 -13.29 4.28
N ILE A 426 -22.53 -12.12 4.91
CA ILE A 426 -21.44 -11.13 5.01
C ILE A 426 -20.23 -11.74 5.73
N PHE A 427 -20.47 -12.51 6.79
CA PHE A 427 -19.40 -13.21 7.51
C PHE A 427 -18.64 -14.16 6.59
N THR A 428 -19.35 -15.00 5.85
CA THR A 428 -18.75 -15.98 4.94
C THR A 428 -17.91 -15.30 3.87
N MET A 429 -18.43 -14.21 3.32
CA MET A 429 -17.78 -13.39 2.32
C MET A 429 -16.47 -12.77 2.85
N ILE A 430 -16.51 -12.12 4.01
CA ILE A 430 -15.37 -11.45 4.63
C ILE A 430 -14.32 -12.44 5.14
N LYS A 431 -14.75 -13.58 5.70
CA LYS A 431 -13.87 -14.70 6.05
C LYS A 431 -13.13 -15.22 4.82
N SER A 432 -13.82 -15.41 3.71
CA SER A 432 -13.19 -15.85 2.45
C SER A 432 -12.14 -14.84 1.97
N LYS A 433 -12.45 -13.53 2.00
CA LYS A 433 -11.50 -12.46 1.67
C LYS A 433 -10.26 -12.49 2.57
N ALA A 434 -10.43 -12.61 3.88
CA ALA A 434 -9.33 -12.68 4.83
C ALA A 434 -8.45 -13.94 4.64
N ILE A 435 -9.07 -15.09 4.33
CA ILE A 435 -8.36 -16.33 3.98
C ILE A 435 -7.52 -16.13 2.70
N ASN A 436 -8.10 -15.53 1.66
CA ASN A 436 -7.40 -15.27 0.41
C ASN A 436 -6.25 -14.28 0.59
N ARG A 437 -6.41 -13.24 1.42
CA ARG A 437 -5.34 -12.32 1.81
C ARG A 437 -4.15 -13.07 2.42
N LEU A 438 -4.40 -13.94 3.42
CA LEU A 438 -3.34 -14.73 4.06
C LEU A 438 -2.71 -15.76 3.11
N LYS A 439 -3.49 -16.37 2.21
CA LYS A 439 -2.96 -17.29 1.17
C LYS A 439 -2.10 -16.57 0.15
N ASN A 440 -2.48 -15.36 -0.27
CA ASN A 440 -1.67 -14.55 -1.18
C ASN A 440 -0.37 -14.10 -0.47
N ASN A 441 -0.42 -13.75 0.81
CA ASN A 441 0.76 -13.44 1.61
C ASN A 441 1.76 -14.61 1.72
N GLN A 442 1.31 -15.87 1.60
CA GLN A 442 2.22 -17.03 1.52
C GLN A 442 3.11 -17.00 0.27
N TYR A 443 2.68 -16.33 -0.81
CA TYR A 443 3.46 -16.19 -2.04
C TYR A 443 4.46 -15.02 -2.02
N ASP A 444 4.41 -14.18 -0.99
CA ASP A 444 5.35 -13.08 -0.79
C ASP A 444 6.48 -13.51 0.16
N LEU A 445 7.68 -13.67 -0.41
CA LEU A 445 8.88 -14.09 0.34
C LEU A 445 9.27 -13.11 1.44
N ASP A 446 9.02 -11.82 1.25
CA ASP A 446 9.33 -10.79 2.24
C ASP A 446 8.35 -10.82 3.40
N TYR A 447 7.06 -10.95 3.10
CA TYR A 447 6.03 -11.13 4.13
C TYR A 447 6.34 -12.36 4.97
N VAL A 448 6.56 -13.53 4.34
CA VAL A 448 6.82 -14.79 5.05
C VAL A 448 8.06 -14.69 5.96
N SER A 449 9.15 -14.12 5.46
CA SER A 449 10.40 -13.98 6.23
C SER A 449 10.23 -13.04 7.43
N SER A 450 9.55 -11.90 7.21
CA SER A 450 9.29 -10.91 8.26
C SER A 450 8.31 -11.43 9.32
N ASP A 451 7.25 -12.11 8.88
CA ASP A 451 6.23 -12.72 9.74
C ASP A 451 6.84 -13.78 10.64
N LEU A 452 7.64 -14.68 10.07
CA LEU A 452 8.33 -15.71 10.82
C LEU A 452 9.30 -15.13 11.87
N LYS A 453 10.04 -14.08 11.50
CA LYS A 453 10.89 -13.34 12.45
C LYS A 453 10.07 -12.71 13.57
N ASN A 454 8.94 -12.08 13.25
CA ASN A 454 8.05 -11.47 14.24
C ASN A 454 7.47 -12.53 15.18
N SER A 455 6.94 -13.62 14.64
CA SER A 455 6.33 -14.70 15.44
C SER A 455 7.31 -15.39 16.37
N LEU A 456 8.58 -15.42 16.00
CA LEU A 456 9.64 -15.95 16.85
C LEU A 456 10.01 -14.99 17.99
N ILE A 457 10.10 -13.68 17.74
CA ILE A 457 10.59 -12.71 18.73
C ILE A 457 9.48 -12.01 19.53
N GLN A 458 8.26 -11.90 19.04
CA GLN A 458 7.17 -11.17 19.72
C GLN A 458 6.27 -12.14 20.46
N ASP A 459 5.91 -11.87 21.71
CA ASP A 459 5.04 -12.72 22.52
C ASP A 459 3.94 -11.88 23.20
N PRO A 460 2.65 -12.10 22.89
CA PRO A 460 2.11 -13.08 21.96
C PRO A 460 2.28 -12.67 20.49
N ASP A 461 2.49 -13.64 19.62
CA ASP A 461 2.34 -13.53 18.16
C ASP A 461 2.23 -14.94 17.56
N TRP A 462 1.57 -15.07 16.40
CA TRP A 462 1.30 -16.35 15.76
C TRP A 462 1.65 -16.33 14.27
N TYR A 463 2.47 -17.29 13.87
CA TYR A 463 2.89 -17.44 12.48
C TYR A 463 1.69 -17.64 11.54
N LEU A 464 1.79 -17.10 10.32
CA LEU A 464 0.72 -17.05 9.33
C LEU A 464 -0.04 -18.37 9.13
N ASP A 465 0.63 -19.52 9.15
CA ASP A 465 -0.02 -20.83 8.93
C ASP A 465 -1.01 -21.18 10.05
N LYS A 466 -0.70 -20.77 11.30
CA LYS A 466 -1.61 -20.96 12.43
C LYS A 466 -2.83 -20.04 12.32
N ARG A 467 -2.61 -18.78 11.94
CA ARG A 467 -3.68 -17.81 11.69
C ARG A 467 -4.60 -18.29 10.58
N LEU A 468 -4.04 -18.72 9.45
CA LEU A 468 -4.79 -19.26 8.32
C LEU A 468 -5.64 -20.48 8.71
N LYS A 469 -5.02 -21.48 9.36
CA LYS A 469 -5.73 -22.69 9.80
C LYS A 469 -6.85 -22.38 10.79
N TYR A 470 -6.61 -21.46 11.71
CA TYR A 470 -7.65 -21.05 12.67
C TYR A 470 -8.79 -20.32 11.95
N LEU A 471 -8.48 -19.39 11.05
CA LEU A 471 -9.46 -18.62 10.29
C LEU A 471 -10.39 -19.53 9.47
N GLU A 472 -9.88 -20.63 8.89
CA GLU A 472 -10.68 -21.63 8.19
C GLU A 472 -11.77 -22.27 9.09
N THR A 473 -11.52 -22.37 10.41
CA THR A 473 -12.45 -22.94 11.39
C THR A 473 -13.35 -21.93 12.09
N LEU A 474 -13.05 -20.63 11.99
CA LEU A 474 -13.79 -19.57 12.69
C LEU A 474 -15.28 -19.54 12.25
N GLU A 475 -16.19 -19.45 13.21
CA GLU A 475 -17.65 -19.45 12.98
C GLU A 475 -18.29 -18.07 13.23
N TYR A 476 -19.42 -17.80 12.57
CA TYR A 476 -20.14 -16.54 12.65
C TYR A 476 -20.46 -16.11 14.10
N LYS A 477 -20.89 -17.07 14.93
CA LYS A 477 -21.25 -16.83 16.33
C LYS A 477 -20.07 -16.35 17.19
N GLN A 478 -18.84 -16.76 16.86
CA GLN A 478 -17.65 -16.35 17.61
C GLN A 478 -17.38 -14.86 17.43
N ILE A 479 -17.59 -14.30 16.23
CA ILE A 479 -17.46 -12.84 16.02
C ILE A 479 -18.48 -12.06 16.83
N LEU A 480 -19.75 -12.49 16.85
CA LEU A 480 -20.77 -11.78 17.64
C LEU A 480 -20.44 -11.83 19.14
N THR A 481 -19.94 -12.97 19.61
CA THR A 481 -19.47 -13.13 20.99
C THR A 481 -18.29 -12.20 21.28
N PHE A 482 -17.32 -12.10 20.36
CA PHE A 482 -16.19 -11.19 20.48
C PHE A 482 -16.64 -9.72 20.51
N TYR A 483 -17.58 -9.33 19.65
CA TYR A 483 -18.15 -7.99 19.64
C TYR A 483 -18.76 -7.61 21.01
N GLU A 484 -19.50 -8.51 21.64
CA GLU A 484 -20.05 -8.29 22.99
C GLU A 484 -18.97 -8.17 24.07
N GLN A 485 -17.84 -8.87 23.89
CA GLN A 485 -16.69 -8.81 24.80
C GLN A 485 -15.85 -7.53 24.62
N LEU A 486 -15.88 -6.91 23.44
CA LEU A 486 -15.15 -5.68 23.12
C LEU A 486 -15.80 -4.44 23.75
N ASN A 487 -15.95 -4.46 25.08
CA ASN A 487 -16.64 -3.43 25.84
C ASN A 487 -15.75 -2.72 26.87
N THR A 488 -14.53 -3.18 27.11
CA THR A 488 -13.62 -2.63 28.12
C THR A 488 -12.38 -2.08 27.45
N LEU A 489 -12.26 -0.75 27.36
CA LEU A 489 -11.25 -0.06 26.56
C LEU A 489 -10.62 1.11 27.33
N TYR A 490 -9.44 1.54 26.90
CA TYR A 490 -8.89 2.86 27.24
C TYR A 490 -8.43 3.56 25.96
N CYS A 491 -8.77 4.82 25.77
CA CYS A 491 -8.45 5.54 24.54
C CYS A 491 -7.26 6.48 24.73
N ARG A 492 -6.27 6.40 23.84
CA ARG A 492 -5.28 7.46 23.63
C ARG A 492 -5.65 8.18 22.34
N ALA A 493 -5.85 9.49 22.40
CA ALA A 493 -6.25 10.28 21.24
C ALA A 493 -5.19 11.34 20.90
N LEU A 494 -5.02 11.60 19.61
CA LEU A 494 -4.32 12.77 19.10
C LEU A 494 -5.23 13.50 18.12
N ILE A 495 -5.45 14.78 18.38
CA ILE A 495 -6.16 15.67 17.47
C ILE A 495 -5.23 16.81 17.07
N GLN A 496 -4.97 16.94 15.77
CA GLN A 496 -4.05 17.91 15.20
C GLN A 496 -4.59 18.54 13.93
N GLY A 497 -4.40 19.85 13.74
CA GLY A 497 -4.82 20.55 12.51
C GLY A 497 -5.63 21.83 12.75
N ASN A 498 -6.52 22.15 11.80
CA ASN A 498 -7.45 23.29 11.86
C ASN A 498 -8.66 22.98 12.75
N ILE A 499 -8.40 22.87 14.05
CA ILE A 499 -9.40 22.61 15.09
C ILE A 499 -8.91 23.23 16.40
N ASN A 500 -9.80 23.91 17.13
CA ASN A 500 -9.44 24.49 18.43
C ASN A 500 -9.51 23.46 19.57
N GLN A 501 -8.88 23.77 20.71
CA GLN A 501 -8.81 22.85 21.86
C GLN A 501 -10.19 22.45 22.39
N THR A 502 -11.14 23.39 22.44
CA THR A 502 -12.51 23.11 22.92
C THR A 502 -13.21 22.12 22.00
N GLN A 503 -13.15 22.33 20.69
CA GLN A 503 -13.69 21.42 19.68
C GLN A 503 -13.06 20.03 19.77
N ALA A 504 -11.74 19.95 19.96
CA ALA A 504 -11.03 18.68 20.13
C ALA A 504 -11.57 17.91 21.36
N ILE A 505 -11.74 18.58 22.50
CA ILE A 505 -12.31 18.00 23.72
C ILE A 505 -13.76 17.56 23.50
N GLU A 506 -14.58 18.36 22.82
CA GLU A 506 -15.98 18.02 22.51
C GLU A 506 -16.10 16.78 21.63
N VAL A 507 -15.31 16.68 20.56
CA VAL A 507 -15.28 15.52 19.67
C VAL A 507 -14.85 14.27 20.45
N SER A 508 -13.80 14.36 21.27
CA SER A 508 -13.36 13.23 22.10
C SER A 508 -14.42 12.77 23.10
N LYS A 509 -15.08 13.71 23.80
CA LYS A 509 -16.18 13.38 24.73
C LYS A 509 -17.35 12.73 24.00
N LYS A 510 -17.69 13.22 22.80
CA LYS A 510 -18.75 12.64 21.97
C LYS A 510 -18.44 11.19 21.60
N VAL A 511 -17.25 10.91 21.08
CA VAL A 511 -16.83 9.53 20.71
C VAL A 511 -16.90 8.58 21.90
N VAL A 512 -16.35 8.98 23.05
CA VAL A 512 -16.41 8.18 24.29
C VAL A 512 -17.85 7.93 24.71
N SER A 513 -18.70 8.96 24.67
CA SER A 513 -20.12 8.82 25.05
C SER A 513 -20.93 7.94 24.09
N MET A 514 -20.63 8.00 22.79
CA MET A 514 -21.33 7.22 21.78
C MET A 514 -20.97 5.73 21.86
N LEU A 515 -19.69 5.40 22.04
CA LEU A 515 -19.24 4.01 22.18
C LEU A 515 -19.61 3.42 23.55
N ASN A 516 -19.71 4.23 24.60
CA ASN A 516 -20.17 3.84 25.94
C ASN A 516 -19.47 2.58 26.51
N TYR A 517 -18.16 2.45 26.27
CA TYR A 517 -17.34 1.35 26.77
C TYR A 517 -16.98 1.54 28.26
N GLN A 518 -16.71 0.45 28.95
CA GLN A 518 -16.18 0.43 30.32
C GLN A 518 -14.69 0.78 30.34
N PRO A 519 -14.22 1.55 31.33
CA PRO A 519 -12.81 1.95 31.39
C PRO A 519 -11.90 0.75 31.68
N LEU A 520 -10.83 0.61 30.89
CA LEU A 520 -9.76 -0.36 31.14
C LEU A 520 -8.72 0.25 32.10
N ALA A 521 -8.49 -0.41 33.23
CA ALA A 521 -7.46 -0.01 34.18
C ALA A 521 -6.06 -0.07 33.54
N LYS A 522 -5.19 0.91 33.84
CA LYS A 522 -3.86 1.04 33.23
C LYS A 522 -2.96 -0.18 33.51
N GLU A 523 -3.17 -0.85 34.63
CA GLU A 523 -2.47 -2.08 35.04
C GLU A 523 -2.86 -3.28 34.18
N CYS A 524 -4.00 -3.21 33.49
CA CYS A 524 -4.49 -4.24 32.58
C CYS A 524 -4.14 -3.96 31.12
N PHE A 525 -3.30 -2.96 30.84
CA PHE A 525 -2.83 -2.72 29.48
C PHE A 525 -2.02 -3.93 28.99
N PRO A 526 -2.26 -4.40 27.76
CA PRO A 526 -1.52 -5.51 27.20
C PRO A 526 -0.04 -5.16 27.08
N THR A 527 0.81 -6.12 27.42
CA THR A 527 2.26 -6.02 27.26
C THR A 527 2.71 -7.02 26.21
N VAL A 528 3.38 -6.53 25.17
CA VAL A 528 4.04 -7.37 24.17
C VAL A 528 5.49 -7.53 24.59
N LEU A 529 5.89 -8.77 24.82
CA LEU A 529 7.25 -9.10 25.24
C LEU A 529 8.09 -9.42 24.01
N ILE A 530 9.29 -8.84 23.93
CA ILE A 530 10.28 -9.25 22.94
C ILE A 530 11.19 -10.31 23.55
N LYS A 531 11.22 -11.48 22.93
CA LYS A 531 12.10 -12.60 23.25
C LYS A 531 13.52 -12.28 22.79
N ARG A 532 14.46 -12.49 23.70
CA ARG A 532 15.88 -12.33 23.50
C ARG A 532 16.48 -13.62 22.95
N LEU A 533 16.96 -13.58 21.71
CA LEU A 533 17.65 -14.68 21.04
C LEU A 533 18.88 -15.11 21.84
N ASN A 534 19.11 -16.42 21.96
CA ASN A 534 20.34 -16.96 22.54
C ASN A 534 21.55 -16.63 21.64
N GLN A 535 22.77 -16.78 22.16
CA GLN A 535 23.97 -16.73 21.33
C GLN A 535 24.05 -17.99 20.48
N GLY A 536 24.33 -17.83 19.19
CA GLY A 536 24.34 -18.86 18.14
C GLY A 536 23.56 -18.45 16.89
N ASP A 537 23.90 -19.05 15.75
CA ASP A 537 23.13 -18.86 14.53
C ASP A 537 21.98 -19.87 14.47
N PHE A 538 20.75 -19.39 14.58
CA PHE A 538 19.56 -20.23 14.51
C PHE A 538 18.90 -20.09 13.15
N ARG A 539 18.49 -21.19 12.53
CA ARG A 539 17.94 -21.17 11.17
C ARG A 539 16.63 -21.94 11.04
N LYS A 540 15.62 -21.31 10.47
CA LYS A 540 14.41 -21.99 10.00
C LYS A 540 14.51 -22.21 8.50
N LYS A 541 14.47 -23.47 8.08
CA LYS A 541 14.43 -23.86 6.66
C LYS A 541 13.01 -24.24 6.28
N MET A 542 12.56 -23.78 5.11
CA MET A 542 11.26 -24.10 4.55
C MET A 542 11.27 -24.08 3.03
N ALA A 543 10.31 -24.76 2.41
CA ALA A 543 10.07 -24.64 0.98
C ALA A 543 9.27 -23.36 0.70
N ASN A 544 9.46 -22.78 -0.49
CA ASN A 544 8.60 -21.73 -1.01
C ASN A 544 7.17 -22.29 -1.16
N TYR A 545 6.18 -21.57 -0.62
CA TYR A 545 4.77 -21.97 -0.68
C TYR A 545 4.24 -22.10 -2.11
N ASN A 546 4.83 -21.38 -3.07
CA ASN A 546 4.49 -21.54 -4.48
C ASN A 546 5.30 -22.70 -5.09
N PRO A 547 4.67 -23.86 -5.38
CA PRO A 547 5.38 -25.03 -5.94
C PRO A 547 5.92 -24.79 -7.35
N LYS A 548 5.49 -23.72 -8.03
CA LYS A 548 5.94 -23.34 -9.38
C LYS A 548 6.99 -22.23 -9.38
N ASP A 549 7.25 -21.60 -8.24
CA ASP A 549 8.20 -20.48 -8.13
C ASP A 549 9.61 -20.98 -7.77
N ASN A 550 10.58 -20.59 -8.59
CA ASN A 550 12.00 -20.92 -8.43
C ASN A 550 12.76 -19.91 -7.55
N ASN A 551 12.11 -18.83 -7.11
CA ASN A 551 12.70 -17.87 -6.20
C ASN A 551 12.87 -18.46 -4.79
N SER A 552 14.02 -18.15 -4.21
CA SER A 552 14.48 -18.51 -2.87
C SER A 552 14.84 -17.23 -2.11
N MET A 553 14.87 -17.32 -0.78
CA MET A 553 15.26 -16.21 0.10
C MET A 553 16.30 -16.67 1.12
N ALA A 554 17.40 -15.93 1.20
CA ALA A 554 18.29 -15.94 2.35
C ALA A 554 18.01 -14.68 3.18
N TYR A 555 17.39 -14.84 4.35
CA TYR A 555 17.09 -13.74 5.27
C TYR A 555 17.81 -13.98 6.59
N LYS A 556 18.50 -12.98 7.12
CA LYS A 556 19.23 -13.05 8.39
C LYS A 556 18.91 -11.84 9.26
N TYR A 557 18.46 -12.08 10.48
CA TYR A 557 18.15 -11.07 11.48
C TYR A 557 19.20 -11.09 12.59
N TYR A 558 19.74 -9.92 12.93
CA TYR A 558 20.71 -9.67 14.00
C TYR A 558 20.02 -8.88 15.10
N GLN A 559 19.84 -9.48 16.27
CA GLN A 559 19.15 -8.82 17.39
C GLN A 559 20.15 -8.11 18.31
N PHE A 560 19.88 -6.83 18.61
CA PHE A 560 20.68 -6.04 19.53
C PHE A 560 20.00 -5.91 20.89
N ASP A 561 20.81 -5.82 21.95
CA ASP A 561 20.32 -5.76 23.33
C ASP A 561 19.87 -4.35 23.76
N LYS A 562 20.36 -3.30 23.10
CA LYS A 562 20.14 -1.91 23.53
C LYS A 562 19.16 -1.17 22.63
N ASN A 563 18.32 -0.34 23.24
CA ASN A 563 17.16 0.29 22.62
C ASN A 563 17.01 1.80 22.89
N ASP A 564 18.04 2.48 23.39
CA ASP A 564 17.97 3.91 23.64
C ASP A 564 18.22 4.76 22.37
N ILE A 565 18.02 6.07 22.49
CA ILE A 565 18.20 7.03 21.39
C ILE A 565 19.65 7.06 20.90
N ASN A 566 20.63 6.93 21.81
CA ASN A 566 22.04 6.98 21.45
C ASN A 566 22.45 5.74 20.65
N ASP A 567 21.94 4.57 20.99
CA ASP A 567 22.22 3.36 20.21
C ASP A 567 21.44 3.34 18.89
N SER A 568 20.21 3.85 18.89
CA SER A 568 19.42 4.00 17.67
C SER A 568 20.17 4.76 16.59
N VAL A 569 20.77 5.91 16.90
CA VAL A 569 21.49 6.71 15.89
C VAL A 569 22.75 6.01 15.37
N LYS A 570 23.44 5.23 16.22
CA LYS A 570 24.60 4.42 15.79
C LYS A 570 24.19 3.36 14.77
N TYR A 571 23.03 2.71 14.98
CA TYR A 571 22.51 1.74 14.03
C TYR A 571 22.16 2.38 12.68
N HIS A 572 21.55 3.57 12.68
CA HIS A 572 21.22 4.26 11.42
C HIS A 572 22.48 4.69 10.66
N VAL A 573 23.52 5.20 11.35
CA VAL A 573 24.80 5.52 10.71
C VAL A 573 25.42 4.27 10.08
N LEU A 574 25.45 3.17 10.83
CA LEU A 574 26.00 1.91 10.34
C LEU A 574 25.21 1.38 9.13
N GLN A 575 23.88 1.46 9.15
CA GLN A 575 23.05 1.09 8.00
C GLN A 575 23.45 1.90 6.77
N SER A 576 23.49 3.22 6.86
CA SER A 576 23.80 4.09 5.72
C SER A 576 25.17 3.80 5.10
N MET A 577 26.16 3.39 5.90
CA MET A 577 27.48 2.96 5.41
C MET A 577 27.44 1.59 4.71
N MET A 578 26.61 0.67 5.20
CA MET A 578 26.57 -0.71 4.72
C MET A 578 25.64 -0.90 3.50
N GLU A 579 24.56 -0.14 3.40
CA GLU A 579 23.47 -0.36 2.44
C GLU A 579 23.96 -0.29 0.99
N GLU A 580 24.63 0.79 0.60
CA GLU A 580 25.17 0.96 -0.77
C GLU A 580 26.23 -0.10 -1.08
N SER A 581 27.16 -0.32 -0.15
CA SER A 581 28.24 -1.31 -0.30
C SER A 581 27.71 -2.74 -0.44
N ALA A 582 26.67 -3.10 0.31
CA ALA A 582 26.03 -4.42 0.24
C ALA A 582 25.33 -4.62 -1.11
N PHE A 583 24.64 -3.59 -1.60
CA PHE A 583 23.99 -3.60 -2.90
C PHE A 583 25.03 -3.75 -4.01
N ASP A 584 26.04 -2.88 -4.09
CA ASP A 584 27.06 -2.95 -5.14
C ASP A 584 27.78 -4.32 -5.15
N GLU A 585 28.18 -4.82 -3.98
CA GLU A 585 28.93 -6.07 -3.91
C GLU A 585 28.08 -7.29 -4.26
N LEU A 586 26.90 -7.47 -3.65
CA LEU A 586 26.10 -8.68 -3.83
C LEU A 586 25.18 -8.62 -5.06
N ARG A 587 24.65 -7.44 -5.42
CA ARG A 587 23.73 -7.25 -6.55
C ARG A 587 24.47 -6.91 -7.85
N THR A 588 25.37 -5.93 -7.84
CA THR A 588 26.00 -5.40 -9.06
C THR A 588 27.18 -6.26 -9.52
N LYS A 589 28.12 -6.57 -8.62
CA LYS A 589 29.34 -7.31 -8.96
C LYS A 589 29.13 -8.82 -8.98
N GLN A 590 28.49 -9.37 -7.94
CA GLN A 590 28.31 -10.81 -7.80
C GLN A 590 27.03 -11.36 -8.42
N CYS A 591 26.05 -10.49 -8.73
CA CYS A 591 24.78 -10.84 -9.35
C CYS A 591 24.03 -11.98 -8.64
N LEU A 592 24.06 -12.01 -7.29
CA LEU A 592 23.48 -13.11 -6.50
C LEU A 592 21.94 -13.16 -6.56
N GLY A 593 21.31 -12.00 -6.62
CA GLY A 593 19.86 -11.84 -6.54
C GLY A 593 19.43 -10.54 -7.21
N TYR A 594 18.13 -10.36 -7.46
CA TYR A 594 17.63 -9.08 -7.98
C TYR A 594 17.29 -8.09 -6.85
N ASP A 595 16.99 -8.60 -5.65
CA ASP A 595 16.69 -7.85 -4.43
C ASP A 595 17.70 -8.21 -3.33
N VAL A 596 18.46 -7.21 -2.89
CA VAL A 596 19.45 -7.28 -1.81
C VAL A 596 19.19 -6.10 -0.90
N GLN A 597 18.92 -6.34 0.39
CA GLN A 597 18.67 -5.27 1.35
C GLN A 597 19.34 -5.56 2.69
N LEU A 598 19.96 -4.54 3.27
CA LEU A 598 20.48 -4.55 4.63
C LEU A 598 19.99 -3.30 5.34
N ASN A 599 19.08 -3.46 6.30
CA ASN A 599 18.40 -2.33 6.95
C ASN A 599 18.25 -2.55 8.46
N VAL A 600 18.15 -1.44 9.20
CA VAL A 600 17.72 -1.46 10.60
C VAL A 600 16.21 -1.64 10.69
N THR A 601 15.75 -2.37 11.69
CA THR A 601 14.33 -2.51 12.03
C THR A 601 14.16 -2.37 13.53
N ALA A 602 13.02 -1.83 13.96
CA ALA A 602 12.64 -1.73 15.37
C ALA A 602 11.33 -2.48 15.60
N THR A 603 11.31 -3.36 16.60
CA THR A 603 10.12 -4.14 16.99
C THR A 603 9.86 -3.87 18.46
N TYR A 604 8.78 -3.13 18.77
CA TYR A 604 8.45 -2.67 20.14
C TYR A 604 9.66 -2.07 20.88
N HIS A 605 10.32 -1.11 20.26
CA HIS A 605 11.55 -0.45 20.72
C HIS A 605 12.84 -1.28 20.67
N HIS A 606 12.80 -2.57 20.41
CA HIS A 606 14.03 -3.37 20.28
C HIS A 606 14.57 -3.31 18.85
N TYR A 607 15.82 -2.87 18.72
CA TYR A 607 16.46 -2.73 17.41
C TYR A 607 17.13 -4.02 16.95
N GLY A 608 17.10 -4.22 15.64
CA GLY A 608 17.77 -5.30 14.94
C GLY A 608 18.19 -4.86 13.55
N PHE A 609 19.09 -5.62 12.94
CA PHE A 609 19.34 -5.53 11.50
C PHE A 609 18.74 -6.73 10.81
N TYR A 610 18.14 -6.54 9.64
CA TYR A 610 17.91 -7.65 8.73
C TYR A 610 18.76 -7.49 7.49
N PHE A 611 19.27 -8.61 6.98
CA PHE A 611 19.98 -8.72 5.73
C PHE A 611 19.30 -9.79 4.90
N LYS A 612 18.78 -9.43 3.73
CA LYS A 612 18.07 -10.36 2.84
C LYS A 612 18.64 -10.33 1.42
N VAL A 613 18.60 -11.50 0.77
CA VAL A 613 18.93 -11.69 -0.65
C VAL A 613 17.91 -12.63 -1.27
N ALA A 614 17.08 -12.11 -2.18
CA ALA A 614 16.18 -12.91 -3.01
C ALA A 614 16.94 -13.41 -4.24
N HIS A 615 17.03 -14.73 -4.40
CA HIS A 615 17.80 -15.36 -5.47
C HIS A 615 17.02 -16.50 -6.14
N GLN A 616 17.54 -17.01 -7.26
CA GLN A 616 16.92 -18.14 -7.95
C GLN A 616 17.63 -19.45 -7.59
N LYS A 617 16.88 -20.50 -7.24
CA LYS A 617 17.44 -21.79 -6.83
C LYS A 617 18.26 -22.46 -7.93
N ASN A 618 17.86 -22.32 -9.19
CA ASN A 618 18.62 -22.85 -10.33
C ASN A 618 19.97 -22.15 -10.57
N LYS A 619 20.19 -20.94 -10.04
CA LYS A 619 21.46 -20.19 -10.18
C LYS A 619 22.39 -20.39 -8.99
N PHE A 620 21.85 -20.29 -7.77
CA PHE A 620 22.63 -20.34 -6.54
C PHE A 620 21.95 -21.21 -5.49
N GLU A 621 22.76 -22.00 -4.76
CA GLU A 621 22.31 -22.64 -3.52
C GLU A 621 22.20 -21.58 -2.42
N THR A 622 21.14 -21.63 -1.60
CA THR A 622 20.91 -20.63 -0.55
C THR A 622 22.03 -20.60 0.50
N LYS A 623 22.66 -21.76 0.78
CA LYS A 623 23.86 -21.84 1.62
C LYS A 623 25.02 -21.01 1.06
N TYR A 624 25.25 -21.04 -0.25
CA TYR A 624 26.26 -20.20 -0.89
C TYR A 624 25.94 -18.71 -0.71
N VAL A 625 24.67 -18.31 -0.86
CA VAL A 625 24.25 -16.91 -0.66
C VAL A 625 24.50 -16.44 0.77
N PHE A 626 24.14 -17.23 1.78
CA PHE A 626 24.47 -16.92 3.18
C PHE A 626 25.98 -16.73 3.40
N ASN A 627 26.82 -17.60 2.83
CA ASN A 627 28.27 -17.45 2.94
C ASN A 627 28.76 -16.13 2.33
N ARG A 628 28.19 -15.69 1.19
CA ARG A 628 28.55 -14.40 0.58
C ARG A 628 28.07 -13.20 1.39
N MET A 629 26.93 -13.31 2.08
CA MET A 629 26.48 -12.31 3.05
C MET A 629 27.45 -12.22 4.23
N ASP A 630 27.88 -13.35 4.78
CA ASP A 630 28.84 -13.38 5.89
C ASP A 630 30.24 -12.90 5.45
N ASP A 631 30.70 -13.25 4.25
CA ASP A 631 31.93 -12.75 3.63
C ASP A 631 31.89 -11.21 3.49
N PHE A 632 30.78 -10.67 2.98
CA PHE A 632 30.59 -9.22 2.86
C PHE A 632 30.71 -8.54 4.22
N LEU A 633 30.00 -9.05 5.24
CA LEU A 633 30.06 -8.47 6.58
C LEU A 633 31.47 -8.53 7.16
N LYS A 634 32.17 -9.65 6.97
CA LYS A 634 33.56 -9.79 7.40
C LYS A 634 34.47 -8.76 6.72
N GLN A 635 34.38 -8.63 5.41
CA GLN A 635 35.18 -7.67 4.62
C GLN A 635 34.86 -6.23 5.01
N PHE A 636 33.58 -5.88 5.15
CA PHE A 636 33.15 -4.56 5.62
C PHE A 636 33.83 -4.22 6.95
N TRP A 637 33.78 -5.13 7.93
CA TRP A 637 34.38 -4.91 9.25
C TRP A 637 35.91 -5.04 9.32
N GLU A 638 36.56 -5.63 8.33
CA GLU A 638 38.01 -5.63 8.17
C GLU A 638 38.49 -4.29 7.57
N ASN A 639 37.69 -3.71 6.69
CA ASN A 639 37.96 -2.42 6.03
C ASN A 639 37.41 -1.22 6.79
N PHE A 640 36.61 -1.42 7.85
CA PHE A 640 36.07 -0.34 8.68
C PHE A 640 37.20 0.36 9.46
N ASN A 641 37.76 1.42 8.86
CA ASN A 641 38.89 2.18 9.39
C ASN A 641 38.89 3.68 9.03
N ASP A 642 37.80 4.20 8.45
CA ASP A 642 37.68 5.59 7.98
C ASP A 642 36.72 6.42 8.87
N PRO A 643 37.24 7.26 9.78
CA PRO A 643 36.43 8.19 10.55
C PRO A 643 35.74 9.28 9.72
N ASP A 644 36.32 9.69 8.59
CA ASP A 644 35.78 10.77 7.76
C ASP A 644 34.49 10.31 7.05
N GLU A 645 34.41 9.02 6.69
CA GLU A 645 33.19 8.42 6.16
C GLU A 645 32.05 8.44 7.20
N VAL A 646 32.35 8.09 8.45
CA VAL A 646 31.37 8.16 9.56
C VAL A 646 30.87 9.59 9.75
N ASP A 647 31.76 10.59 9.73
CA ASP A 647 31.38 11.99 9.89
C ASP A 647 30.53 12.51 8.71
N LYS A 648 30.85 12.13 7.46
CA LYS A 648 30.00 12.45 6.29
C LYS A 648 28.59 11.88 6.42
N VAL A 649 28.46 10.62 6.83
CA VAL A 649 27.16 9.98 7.03
C VAL A 649 26.40 10.63 8.20
N LYS A 650 27.09 10.97 9.30
CA LYS A 650 26.49 11.72 10.41
C LYS A 650 25.93 13.06 9.93
N ASP A 651 26.71 13.83 9.17
CA ASP A 651 26.27 15.14 8.67
C ASP A 651 25.06 15.03 7.73
N ALA A 652 25.04 14.02 6.86
CA ALA A 652 23.89 13.72 6.00
C ALA A 652 22.64 13.36 6.83
N LEU A 653 22.77 12.50 7.85
CA LEU A 653 21.66 12.13 8.73
C LEU A 653 21.18 13.30 9.60
N ILE A 654 22.09 14.18 10.05
CA ILE A 654 21.73 15.41 10.77
C ILE A 654 20.93 16.33 9.85
N ALA A 655 21.38 16.54 8.61
CA ALA A 655 20.67 17.37 7.64
C ALA A 655 19.27 16.80 7.33
N LEU A 656 19.16 15.48 7.17
CA LEU A 656 17.88 14.79 6.97
C LEU A 656 16.94 14.99 8.16
N LYS A 657 17.39 14.71 9.39
CA LYS A 657 16.58 14.81 10.61
C LYS A 657 16.24 16.26 11.00
N ALA A 658 17.05 17.23 10.59
CA ALA A 658 16.80 18.65 10.83
C ALA A 658 15.86 19.28 9.80
N SER A 659 15.53 18.55 8.72
CA SER A 659 14.58 19.04 7.72
C SER A 659 13.19 19.18 8.34
N PRO A 660 12.47 20.28 8.07
CA PRO A 660 11.10 20.44 8.55
C PRO A 660 10.19 19.40 7.89
N ASP A 661 9.09 19.05 8.57
CA ASP A 661 8.03 18.22 7.98
C ASP A 661 7.45 18.94 6.73
N ASP A 662 7.32 18.23 5.60
CA ASP A 662 6.85 18.80 4.32
C ASP A 662 5.35 19.13 4.36
N CYS A 663 4.57 18.33 5.11
CA CYS A 663 3.12 18.45 5.22
C CYS A 663 2.57 18.10 6.61
N LEU A 664 1.29 18.43 6.84
CA LEU A 664 0.59 18.19 8.11
C LEU A 664 0.50 16.69 8.42
N GLY A 665 0.24 15.85 7.41
CA GLY A 665 0.24 14.40 7.54
C GLY A 665 1.56 13.84 8.09
N GLN A 666 2.71 14.30 7.58
CA GLN A 666 4.03 13.88 8.07
C GLN A 666 4.25 14.26 9.54
N GLU A 667 3.95 15.51 9.90
CA GLU A 667 4.07 15.97 11.30
C GLU A 667 3.15 15.17 12.23
N PHE A 668 1.91 14.92 11.79
CA PHE A 668 0.95 14.11 12.53
C PHE A 668 1.46 12.68 12.73
N SER A 669 1.95 12.02 11.66
CA SER A 669 2.55 10.68 11.73
C SER A 669 3.72 10.61 12.71
N ARG A 670 4.61 11.60 12.68
CA ARG A 670 5.73 11.70 13.65
C ARG A 670 5.24 11.79 15.08
N ASN A 671 4.25 12.63 15.34
CA ASN A 671 3.68 12.82 16.67
C ASN A 671 2.89 11.60 17.16
N ILE A 672 2.10 10.96 16.30
CA ILE A 672 1.25 9.85 16.70
C ILE A 672 2.04 8.58 17.01
N ASN A 673 3.15 8.35 16.30
CA ASN A 673 4.03 7.22 16.60
C ASN A 673 4.57 7.30 18.04
N GLU A 674 4.86 8.49 18.57
CA GLU A 674 5.28 8.65 19.97
C GLU A 674 4.18 8.26 20.98
N ILE A 675 2.90 8.40 20.61
CA ILE A 675 1.75 8.03 21.45
C ILE A 675 1.44 6.53 21.34
N LEU A 676 1.40 5.98 20.12
CA LEU A 676 1.15 4.55 19.87
C LEU A 676 2.21 3.67 20.52
N GLU A 677 3.47 4.09 20.43
CA GLU A 677 4.59 3.39 21.03
C GLU A 677 4.76 3.72 22.53
N GLY A 678 3.95 4.62 23.09
CA GLY A 678 3.94 4.94 24.52
C GLY A 678 5.22 5.63 25.02
N ARG A 679 5.99 6.25 24.12
CA ARG A 679 7.23 6.98 24.45
C ARG A 679 7.01 8.42 24.85
N PHE A 680 6.05 9.09 24.20
CA PHE A 680 5.71 10.50 24.40
C PHE A 680 6.91 11.47 24.26
N LYS A 681 7.91 11.14 23.43
CA LYS A 681 9.09 11.99 23.19
C LYS A 681 8.93 12.77 21.88
N PHE A 682 8.05 13.78 21.87
CA PHE A 682 7.77 14.55 20.65
C PHE A 682 8.99 15.33 20.11
N ASN A 683 9.97 15.62 20.96
CA ASN A 683 11.26 16.24 20.59
C ASN A 683 12.35 15.23 20.21
N ARG A 684 11.97 14.00 19.83
CA ARG A 684 12.91 12.90 19.54
C ARG A 684 13.93 13.24 18.45
N LEU A 685 13.53 13.94 17.39
CA LEU A 685 14.46 14.34 16.33
C LEU A 685 15.58 15.25 16.85
N GLU A 686 15.27 16.18 17.76
CA GLU A 686 16.32 17.02 18.38
C GLU A 686 17.27 16.21 19.25
N LEU A 687 16.74 15.23 20.01
CA LEU A 687 17.54 14.32 20.82
C LEU A 687 18.43 13.42 19.96
N GLU A 688 17.93 12.93 18.83
CA GLU A 688 18.69 12.13 17.87
C GLU A 688 19.78 12.96 17.18
N ILE A 689 19.49 14.23 16.82
CA ILE A 689 20.51 15.14 16.26
C ILE A 689 21.61 15.42 17.28
N GLU A 690 21.26 15.65 18.55
CA GLU A 690 22.25 15.84 19.61
C GLU A 690 23.08 14.58 19.83
N ALA A 691 22.46 13.40 19.83
CA ALA A 691 23.16 12.13 19.91
C ALA A 691 24.11 11.90 18.73
N LEU A 692 23.69 12.23 17.49
CA LEU A 692 24.54 12.16 16.30
C LEU A 692 25.75 13.08 16.41
N LYS A 693 25.57 14.33 16.86
CA LYS A 693 26.68 15.30 17.03
C LYS A 693 27.74 14.81 18.02
N ASN A 694 27.30 14.13 19.09
CA ASN A 694 28.19 13.61 20.13
C ASN A 694 28.75 12.20 19.81
N MET A 695 28.29 11.56 18.74
CA MET A 695 28.71 10.21 18.37
C MET A 695 30.14 10.18 17.82
N THR A 696 30.91 9.18 18.23
CA THR A 696 32.29 8.96 17.76
C THR A 696 32.39 7.79 16.78
N TYR A 697 33.51 7.74 16.04
CA TYR A 697 33.86 6.59 15.22
C TYR A 697 33.90 5.28 16.03
N ASP A 698 34.47 5.31 17.24
CA ASP A 698 34.56 4.11 18.10
C ASP A 698 33.19 3.61 18.55
N ASP A 699 32.19 4.50 18.72
CA ASP A 699 30.81 4.09 19.04
C ASP A 699 30.22 3.20 17.94
N VAL A 700 30.45 3.53 16.67
CA VAL A 700 29.99 2.73 15.52
C VAL A 700 30.83 1.47 15.38
N LYS A 701 32.15 1.57 15.51
CA LYS A 701 33.07 0.43 15.45
C LYS A 701 32.73 -0.65 16.48
N ASN A 702 32.31 -0.24 17.68
CA ASN A 702 31.93 -1.16 18.75
C ASN A 702 30.65 -1.96 18.42
N LEU A 703 29.80 -1.50 17.48
CA LEU A 703 28.65 -2.26 17.00
C LEU A 703 29.03 -3.56 16.28
N LYS A 704 30.28 -3.69 15.82
CA LYS A 704 30.84 -4.94 15.28
C LYS A 704 30.56 -6.12 16.20
N GLN A 705 30.64 -5.91 17.51
CA GLN A 705 30.33 -6.97 18.48
C GLN A 705 28.89 -7.43 18.37
N GLY A 706 27.90 -6.56 18.12
CA GLY A 706 26.51 -7.00 17.95
C GLY A 706 26.32 -7.97 16.77
N PHE A 707 27.05 -7.78 15.67
CA PHE A 707 27.07 -8.71 14.54
C PHE A 707 27.85 -10.01 14.85
N LEU A 708 28.93 -9.92 15.64
CA LEU A 708 29.79 -11.05 16.00
C LEU A 708 29.34 -11.84 17.23
N ASN A 709 28.49 -11.26 18.08
CA ASN A 709 27.94 -11.87 19.29
C ASN A 709 26.95 -12.99 18.97
N GLY A 710 26.59 -13.14 17.68
CA GLY A 710 25.88 -14.28 17.15
C GLY A 710 24.45 -14.40 17.68
N ARG A 711 23.74 -13.31 18.02
CA ARG A 711 22.31 -13.41 18.32
C ARG A 711 21.52 -13.30 17.03
N THR A 712 21.54 -14.38 16.23
CA THR A 712 20.98 -14.35 14.89
C THR A 712 19.87 -15.36 14.68
N PHE A 713 18.87 -14.94 13.90
CA PHE A 713 17.83 -15.80 13.37
C PHE A 713 17.79 -15.68 11.86
N SER A 714 17.92 -16.81 11.17
CA SER A 714 17.95 -16.88 9.71
C SER A 714 16.73 -17.63 9.19
N VAL A 715 16.15 -17.14 8.09
CA VAL A 715 15.10 -17.83 7.33
C VAL A 715 15.68 -18.25 5.98
N GLU A 716 15.60 -19.54 5.69
CA GLU A 716 16.03 -20.16 4.44
C GLU A 716 14.79 -20.67 3.70
N ILE A 717 14.28 -19.86 2.75
CA ILE A 717 13.17 -20.25 1.88
C ILE A 717 13.75 -20.81 0.59
N ILE A 718 13.42 -22.07 0.28
CA ILE A 718 13.92 -22.78 -0.89
C ILE A 718 12.87 -22.79 -2.00
N GLY A 719 13.18 -22.16 -3.13
CA GLY A 719 12.37 -22.22 -4.34
C GLY A 719 12.18 -23.64 -4.87
N ASN A 720 11.26 -23.78 -5.81
CA ASN A 720 10.90 -25.04 -6.44
C ASN A 720 11.44 -25.09 -7.88
N CYS A 721 12.08 -26.20 -8.26
CA CYS A 721 12.55 -26.41 -9.63
C CYS A 721 11.61 -27.40 -10.32
N ASN A 722 10.87 -26.94 -11.34
CA ASN A 722 10.14 -27.85 -12.22
C ASN A 722 11.11 -28.53 -13.19
N LYS A 723 10.95 -29.85 -13.39
CA LYS A 723 11.73 -30.62 -14.37
C LYS A 723 11.55 -30.11 -15.81
N ASP A 724 10.45 -29.42 -16.11
CA ASP A 724 10.15 -28.90 -17.44
C ASP A 724 10.96 -27.63 -17.82
N ASN A 725 11.53 -26.93 -16.83
CA ASN A 725 12.37 -25.74 -17.05
C ASN A 725 13.87 -26.07 -17.21
N LEU A 726 14.23 -27.35 -17.33
CA LEU A 726 15.63 -27.79 -17.50
C LEU A 726 16.16 -27.63 -18.95
N ASN A 727 15.32 -27.16 -19.88
CA ASN A 727 15.71 -26.89 -21.26
C ASN A 727 16.22 -25.45 -21.49
N ASP A 728 16.16 -24.57 -20.49
CA ASP A 728 16.82 -23.28 -20.57
C ASP A 728 18.33 -23.47 -20.34
N GLU A 729 19.15 -22.92 -21.25
CA GLU A 729 20.62 -22.85 -21.19
C GLU A 729 21.12 -22.00 -20.01
N SER A 730 20.60 -22.25 -18.80
CA SER A 730 21.06 -21.65 -17.57
C SER A 730 22.51 -22.10 -17.32
N PRO A 731 23.45 -21.19 -17.03
CA PRO A 731 24.81 -21.59 -16.69
C PRO A 731 24.77 -22.57 -15.51
N PRO A 732 25.69 -23.55 -15.45
CA PRO A 732 25.69 -24.57 -14.41
C PRO A 732 25.70 -23.91 -13.03
N ILE A 733 24.97 -24.52 -12.07
CA ILE A 733 24.97 -24.13 -10.65
C ILE A 733 26.42 -23.86 -10.25
N LYS A 734 26.73 -22.63 -9.83
CA LYS A 734 28.06 -22.31 -9.27
C LYS A 734 28.21 -23.07 -7.94
N LYS A 735 28.69 -24.32 -8.02
CA LYS A 735 29.12 -25.12 -6.87
C LYS A 735 30.57 -24.79 -6.58
N MET A 736 30.83 -24.06 -5.50
CA MET A 736 32.12 -24.13 -4.83
C MET A 736 31.93 -24.90 -3.53
N CYS A 737 32.60 -26.05 -3.43
CA CYS A 737 32.79 -26.76 -2.17
C CYS A 737 33.62 -25.86 -1.25
N LEU A 738 32.95 -25.12 -0.37
CA LEU A 738 33.59 -24.52 0.80
C LEU A 738 33.49 -25.55 1.93
N GLU A 739 34.60 -25.79 2.63
CA GLU A 739 34.69 -26.74 3.74
C GLU A 739 33.63 -26.44 4.82
N GLU A 740 33.04 -27.50 5.37
CA GLU A 740 31.95 -27.45 6.34
C GLU A 740 32.39 -26.76 7.65
N ASN A 741 31.80 -25.59 7.93
CA ASN A 741 31.73 -25.04 9.29
C ASN A 741 30.24 -24.86 9.62
N GLU A 742 29.53 -25.96 9.88
CA GLU A 742 28.11 -25.93 10.23
C GLU A 742 27.93 -25.60 11.73
N ASN A 743 28.21 -24.36 12.11
CA ASN A 743 27.97 -23.85 13.46
C ASN A 743 26.60 -23.13 13.57
N PHE A 744 25.55 -23.72 13.00
CA PHE A 744 24.18 -23.20 13.13
C PHE A 744 23.21 -24.29 13.58
N ILE A 745 22.12 -23.90 14.24
CA ILE A 745 21.11 -24.80 14.82
C ILE A 745 19.81 -24.65 14.04
N TYR A 746 19.29 -25.75 13.49
CA TYR A 746 17.98 -25.73 12.82
C TYR A 746 16.84 -25.65 13.82
N ILE A 747 15.88 -24.79 13.54
CA ILE A 747 14.62 -24.67 14.28
C ILE A 747 13.58 -25.57 13.60
N GLU A 748 13.22 -26.66 14.25
CA GLU A 748 12.15 -27.56 13.79
C GLU A 748 10.77 -26.96 14.04
N ASP A 749 10.52 -26.48 15.26
CA ASP A 749 9.27 -25.82 15.67
C ASP A 749 9.55 -24.41 16.24
N VAL A 750 8.86 -23.42 15.70
CA VAL A 750 9.08 -22.00 16.03
C VAL A 750 8.57 -21.67 17.43
N ASP A 751 7.44 -22.26 17.84
CA ASP A 751 6.83 -21.99 19.14
C ASP A 751 7.59 -22.68 20.27
N GLU A 752 8.03 -23.92 20.04
CA GLU A 752 8.92 -24.63 20.96
C GLU A 752 10.21 -23.83 21.15
N PHE A 753 10.86 -23.41 20.06
CA PHE A 753 12.07 -22.59 20.14
C PHE A 753 11.83 -21.28 20.89
N LYS A 754 10.76 -20.54 20.54
CA LYS A 754 10.35 -19.30 21.23
C LYS A 754 10.13 -19.50 22.72
N SER A 755 9.58 -20.63 23.14
CA SER A 755 9.35 -20.95 24.56
C SER A 755 10.65 -21.10 25.36
N THR A 756 11.77 -21.42 24.69
CA THR A 756 13.10 -21.49 25.32
C THR A 756 13.75 -20.12 25.54
N LEU A 757 13.25 -19.09 24.87
CA LEU A 757 13.81 -17.75 24.93
C LEU A 757 13.28 -16.97 26.13
N LYS A 758 14.17 -16.19 26.75
CA LYS A 758 13.79 -15.26 27.82
C LYS A 758 13.34 -13.93 27.21
N PRO A 759 12.31 -13.26 27.77
CA PRO A 759 12.03 -11.89 27.39
C PRO A 759 13.17 -10.94 27.79
N PHE A 760 13.24 -9.77 27.16
CA PHE A 760 14.15 -8.68 27.56
C PHE A 760 13.86 -8.12 28.94
#